data_AF-A0A1M4E4S2-F1
#
_entry.id   AF-A0A1M4E4S2-F1
#
_cell.length_a   1.000
_cell.length_b   1.000
_cell.length_c   1.000
_cell.angle_alpha   90.00
_cell.angle_beta   90.00
_cell.angle_gamma   90.00
#
_symmetry.space_group_name_H-M   'P 1'
#
loop_
_entity.id
_entity.type
_entity.pdbx_description
1 polymer ?
#
loop_
_entity_poly.entity_id
_entity_poly.type
_entity_poly.pdbx_seq_one_letter_code
_entity_poly.pdbx_strand_id
1 'polypeptide(L)'
;MNAIRRSVLALIVIVALITVPRDPVLARTPAPGGPGLPSHFGLARKDCVGTATSRTSKVWYTVAGGVLSDVYEPTIDNTNVETMQFAVTDGRTFTELQARDTTYQVSTDRSGMTCTITSASRAGRYRLTTTYLTDPDRNAVVVRARLQPPTLRLYARLDASVNGNGGGGTPNGGPDSGVVDPRTGAPVVWDGNTRTSAPARDYAVPTHLALRAERRLPQASVGYAGTPSDGAAQLDAARELTPYTEAPAGNVVATARLPIDARGEVTFALGFGRDRAAALRTAADAAARPFEVTRARYEAGWAAYDASLRKPPAALGDLYRLSANVLKASEDKTFPGAVVASLASPWGQAVGAGELAGGEAVYFGSYREIFARDLYEAFTGFLAAGDLATARATARFLLERQQLPDGRMPRNSLLNGRLAPDSGGDQLDETAYPILMAYQSGLTGVWDDVREAADFLLSHGPAFGVERWEEQSGHSPSTIAAQIAGLVAAGELAARHGDQARARLYRATADHFARSIRTWTVTTTGPYAPRYFLRLSRTGDPDAAASYNLGNGGPTEDQRRVVDAGFLELTRLGILPPDDPDVLASLPVVDRVIRRETASGPGWYRYGSDTAGTEDGYGDCHEPDPTSCAPSGKPWPTGNNGSGHLWPVLAGERAEQALQNGDQAGATALLSAMRAMASGTGLIPEQAWENPDLPASPYGADPATASIGFRDGGPAGSASPLTWAQAQVVRLILSLGGTRPVEQPEIVRRRYADPPQAAPLTVTAPADGTAVPGTSVTVTGSTAPGARVDVAATPVDTGAATQVVPVRAGADGAFTASAPVSFGEVVITVTATTSDGRTGYARRAVVGDIVDATTVLDVEDPEGDDDGPGTYAYPTAADFHDGAFDLRRFQVITDASTVYLRAVLRDLTPTFGNQLGAQLLDVYVRDPAVATTSTQAAFPQRNHRIAEQDAWSQRVEAQGFAAPVWVTAGGAAQAGAVVRASGTTRTITIALPRATFGTPGPGWRFAVVLTGQDGFSADQARTFAATPQPYQFGVCAEGGTAPLCAVDPGTVPKALDVLLPPGLSQADVLNPLLGPVTVPAVRVP
;
A
#
# COMPACT_ATOMS: atom_id res chain seq x y z
N MET A 1 67.29 51.56 -61.98
CA MET A 1 68.07 51.03 -63.12
C MET A 1 67.59 49.63 -63.42
N ASN A 2 66.97 49.46 -64.60
CA ASN A 2 66.87 48.30 -65.52
C ASN A 2 67.02 46.87 -64.95
N ALA A 3 66.27 45.83 -65.32
CA ALA A 3 65.16 45.54 -66.25
C ALA A 3 64.79 44.05 -65.94
N ILE A 4 63.58 43.52 -66.14
CA ILE A 4 63.17 42.80 -67.36
C ILE A 4 61.69 42.34 -67.18
N ARG A 5 60.86 42.77 -68.15
CA ARG A 5 59.63 42.23 -68.79
C ARG A 5 58.69 41.21 -68.11
N ARG A 6 57.47 41.71 -67.83
CA ARG A 6 56.10 41.30 -68.25
C ARG A 6 55.78 39.82 -68.58
N SER A 7 54.70 39.29 -67.98
CA SER A 7 53.46 38.82 -68.66
C SER A 7 52.33 38.47 -67.66
N VAL A 8 51.08 38.59 -68.14
CA VAL A 8 49.78 38.59 -67.44
C VAL A 8 49.17 37.19 -67.38
N LEU A 9 48.52 36.78 -66.26
CA LEU A 9 47.17 36.14 -66.27
C LEU A 9 46.62 35.80 -64.86
N ALA A 10 45.32 36.10 -64.71
CA ALA A 10 44.25 35.37 -63.99
C ALA A 10 44.35 35.09 -62.47
N LEU A 11 43.38 35.70 -61.78
CA LEU A 11 42.96 35.46 -60.40
C LEU A 11 42.48 34.00 -60.21
N ILE A 12 43.15 33.21 -59.37
CA ILE A 12 42.64 31.95 -58.83
C ILE A 12 42.35 32.14 -57.35
N VAL A 13 41.07 32.00 -56.99
CA VAL A 13 40.60 31.87 -55.60
C VAL A 13 41.02 30.48 -55.11
N ILE A 14 41.97 30.42 -54.18
CA ILE A 14 42.29 29.19 -53.43
C ILE A 14 41.31 29.10 -52.26
N VAL A 15 40.31 28.23 -52.39
CA VAL A 15 39.56 27.69 -51.26
C VAL A 15 40.47 26.67 -50.57
N ALA A 16 40.98 27.01 -49.39
CA ALA A 16 41.61 26.02 -48.51
C ALA A 16 40.49 25.09 -47.97
N LEU A 17 40.42 23.87 -48.49
CA LEU A 17 39.64 22.80 -47.89
C LEU A 17 40.25 22.47 -46.51
N ILE A 18 39.65 23.00 -45.46
CA ILE A 18 39.78 22.46 -44.11
C ILE A 18 38.96 21.17 -44.10
N THR A 19 39.63 20.03 -44.26
CA THR A 19 39.01 18.72 -44.01
C THR A 19 38.78 18.59 -42.51
N VAL A 20 37.57 18.89 -42.05
CA VAL A 20 37.09 18.49 -40.72
C VAL A 20 37.13 16.96 -40.68
N PRO A 21 37.80 16.31 -39.71
CA PRO A 21 37.72 14.86 -39.56
C PRO A 21 36.25 14.52 -39.29
N ARG A 22 35.63 13.70 -40.14
CA ARG A 22 34.38 13.05 -39.81
C ARG A 22 34.70 12.00 -38.75
N ASP A 23 34.23 12.20 -37.52
CA ASP A 23 34.24 11.14 -36.51
C ASP A 23 33.56 9.89 -37.11
N PRO A 24 34.14 8.69 -36.95
CA PRO A 24 33.53 7.47 -37.45
C PRO A 24 32.19 7.28 -36.73
N VAL A 25 31.10 7.27 -37.51
CA VAL A 25 29.80 6.81 -37.03
C VAL A 25 29.99 5.37 -36.56
N LEU A 26 29.86 5.11 -35.26
CA LEU A 26 29.87 3.75 -34.73
C LEU A 26 28.76 2.95 -35.44
N ALA A 27 29.14 1.86 -36.10
CA ALA A 27 28.17 0.96 -36.74
C ALA A 27 27.26 0.36 -35.66
N ARG A 28 25.95 0.36 -35.91
CA ARG A 28 24.96 -0.28 -35.04
C ARG A 28 25.32 -1.76 -34.89
N THR A 29 25.64 -2.16 -33.66
CA THR A 29 26.00 -3.54 -33.32
C THR A 29 25.09 -4.01 -32.18
N PRO A 30 23.93 -4.64 -32.49
CA PRO A 30 23.01 -5.13 -31.48
C PRO A 30 23.63 -6.26 -30.64
N ALA A 31 23.34 -6.25 -29.34
CA ALA A 31 23.72 -7.31 -28.42
C ALA A 31 22.92 -8.61 -28.68
N PRO A 32 23.54 -9.80 -28.65
CA PRO A 32 22.82 -11.06 -28.67
C PRO A 32 22.24 -11.42 -27.29
N GLY A 33 21.23 -12.31 -27.27
CA GLY A 33 20.72 -12.93 -26.03
C GLY A 33 19.47 -12.28 -25.42
N GLY A 34 18.84 -11.32 -26.09
CA GLY A 34 17.60 -10.70 -25.59
C GLY A 34 16.45 -11.72 -25.42
N PRO A 35 15.58 -11.55 -24.41
CA PRO A 35 15.48 -10.39 -23.51
C PRO A 35 16.37 -10.46 -22.25
N GLY A 36 17.23 -11.47 -22.08
CA GLY A 36 18.00 -11.68 -20.84
C GLY A 36 17.21 -12.37 -19.72
N LEU A 37 17.84 -12.50 -18.56
CA LEU A 37 17.20 -13.05 -17.35
C LEU A 37 16.14 -12.09 -16.76
N PRO A 38 15.10 -12.62 -16.08
CA PRO A 38 14.14 -11.79 -15.34
C PRO A 38 14.84 -10.84 -14.37
N SER A 39 14.40 -9.58 -14.34
CA SER A 39 14.82 -8.57 -13.36
C SER A 39 14.04 -8.68 -12.05
N HIS A 40 14.62 -8.15 -10.98
CA HIS A 40 14.04 -8.14 -9.64
C HIS A 40 14.14 -6.73 -9.03
N PHE A 41 13.41 -6.50 -7.94
CA PHE A 41 13.64 -5.29 -7.13
C PHE A 41 14.92 -5.43 -6.30
N GLY A 42 15.43 -4.31 -5.77
CA GLY A 42 16.67 -4.35 -5.01
C GLY A 42 16.54 -4.98 -3.63
N LEU A 43 17.67 -5.46 -3.09
CA LEU A 43 17.77 -6.03 -1.74
C LEU A 43 17.26 -5.04 -0.68
N ALA A 44 16.29 -5.45 0.14
CA ALA A 44 15.62 -4.57 1.10
C ALA A 44 16.53 -4.08 2.24
N ARG A 45 17.47 -4.92 2.67
CA ARG A 45 18.44 -4.60 3.72
C ARG A 45 19.49 -3.62 3.21
N LYS A 46 19.25 -2.31 3.39
CA LYS A 46 20.19 -1.26 2.98
C LYS A 46 21.34 -1.09 3.97
N ASP A 47 22.51 -0.76 3.43
CA ASP A 47 23.71 -0.37 4.17
C ASP A 47 23.66 1.13 4.54
N CYS A 48 23.16 1.94 3.61
CA CYS A 48 22.95 3.37 3.76
C CYS A 48 22.01 3.88 2.66
N VAL A 49 21.45 5.08 2.86
CA VAL A 49 20.56 5.77 1.93
C VAL A 49 20.99 7.22 1.78
N GLY A 50 20.58 7.90 0.70
CA GLY A 50 20.87 9.32 0.55
C GLY A 50 20.00 10.04 -0.47
N THR A 51 19.71 11.30 -0.17
CA THR A 51 19.06 12.25 -1.08
C THR A 51 19.44 13.67 -0.71
N ALA A 52 19.40 14.61 -1.65
CA ALA A 52 19.65 16.02 -1.32
C ALA A 52 18.43 16.59 -0.57
N THR A 53 18.63 17.50 0.39
CA THR A 53 17.48 18.17 1.06
C THR A 53 16.68 19.07 0.11
N SER A 54 17.28 19.49 -1.01
CA SER A 54 16.62 20.25 -2.07
C SER A 54 15.55 19.43 -2.79
N ARG A 55 14.42 20.08 -3.11
CA ARG A 55 13.36 19.52 -3.96
C ARG A 55 13.66 19.65 -5.47
N THR A 56 14.73 20.35 -5.85
CA THR A 56 15.18 20.45 -7.24
C THR A 56 15.73 19.11 -7.73
N SER A 57 16.56 18.44 -6.91
CA SER A 57 17.05 17.11 -7.20
C SER A 57 16.02 16.07 -6.77
N LYS A 58 15.35 15.45 -7.73
CA LYS A 58 14.32 14.42 -7.51
C LYS A 58 14.89 13.00 -7.50
N VAL A 59 16.08 12.84 -6.89
CA VAL A 59 16.81 11.56 -6.87
C VAL A 59 17.08 11.12 -5.45
N TRP A 60 16.81 9.86 -5.18
CA TRP A 60 17.21 9.14 -3.98
C TRP A 60 18.04 7.94 -4.41
N TYR A 61 19.04 7.59 -3.61
CA TYR A 61 19.81 6.38 -3.84
C TYR A 61 19.90 5.55 -2.56
N THR A 62 20.07 4.25 -2.77
CA THR A 62 20.29 3.28 -1.71
C THR A 62 21.53 2.45 -2.03
N VAL A 63 22.22 1.99 -1.00
CA VAL A 63 23.33 1.02 -1.14
C VAL A 63 22.93 -0.24 -0.38
N ALA A 64 23.13 -1.41 -0.98
CA ALA A 64 22.91 -2.70 -0.35
C ALA A 64 23.98 -3.69 -0.80
N GLY A 65 24.50 -4.51 0.11
CA GLY A 65 25.56 -5.46 -0.21
C GLY A 65 26.85 -4.79 -0.70
N GLY A 66 27.09 -3.53 -0.31
CA GLY A 66 28.24 -2.73 -0.73
C GLY A 66 28.16 -2.19 -2.17
N VAL A 67 27.03 -2.34 -2.87
CA VAL A 67 26.83 -1.82 -4.23
C VAL A 67 25.66 -0.83 -4.26
N LEU A 68 25.64 0.08 -5.24
CA LEU A 68 24.46 0.92 -5.45
C LEU A 68 23.29 -0.02 -5.80
N SER A 69 22.17 0.10 -5.09
CA SER A 69 20.96 -0.68 -5.34
C SER A 69 19.89 0.24 -5.95
N ASP A 70 18.65 0.19 -5.45
CA ASP A 70 17.57 1.05 -5.92
C ASP A 70 17.97 2.53 -5.96
N VAL A 71 17.67 3.16 -7.09
CA VAL A 71 17.72 4.62 -7.29
C VAL A 71 16.33 5.08 -7.74
N TYR A 72 15.76 6.02 -6.99
CA TYR A 72 14.41 6.52 -7.22
C TYR A 72 14.44 7.87 -7.97
N GLU A 73 13.67 7.99 -9.06
CA GLU A 73 13.52 9.22 -9.85
C GLU A 73 12.30 9.12 -10.78
N PRO A 74 11.47 10.17 -10.95
CA PRO A 74 11.50 11.47 -10.28
C PRO A 74 10.70 11.49 -8.95
N THR A 75 10.09 10.36 -8.60
CA THR A 75 9.34 10.17 -7.37
C THR A 75 9.94 9.02 -6.58
N ILE A 76 9.77 9.06 -5.28
CA ILE A 76 10.38 8.10 -4.35
C ILE A 76 9.87 6.66 -4.54
N ASP A 77 8.73 6.48 -5.21
CA ASP A 77 8.13 5.19 -5.58
C ASP A 77 8.64 4.62 -6.92
N ASN A 78 9.49 5.35 -7.66
CA ASN A 78 9.90 4.97 -9.01
C ASN A 78 11.33 4.42 -9.05
N THR A 79 11.48 3.11 -8.89
CA THR A 79 12.79 2.42 -9.04
C THR A 79 13.28 2.51 -10.48
N ASN A 80 14.59 2.76 -10.67
CA ASN A 80 15.21 2.80 -12.00
C ASN A 80 16.48 1.95 -12.13
N VAL A 81 16.97 1.41 -11.03
CA VAL A 81 18.24 0.68 -10.94
C VAL A 81 18.00 -0.54 -10.06
N GLU A 82 18.35 -1.72 -10.55
CA GLU A 82 18.42 -2.92 -9.72
C GLU A 82 19.74 -2.90 -8.95
N THR A 83 20.86 -2.83 -9.69
CA THR A 83 22.19 -2.62 -9.10
C THR A 83 23.12 -1.81 -10.00
N MET A 84 24.06 -1.06 -9.41
CA MET A 84 25.27 -0.64 -10.10
C MET A 84 26.49 -1.06 -9.27
N GLN A 85 27.28 -1.96 -9.83
CA GLN A 85 28.44 -2.55 -9.20
C GLN A 85 29.70 -2.39 -10.06
N PHE A 86 30.87 -2.60 -9.45
CA PHE A 86 32.15 -2.44 -10.14
C PHE A 86 32.80 -3.79 -10.48
N ALA A 87 33.47 -3.83 -11.62
CA ALA A 87 34.38 -4.91 -11.99
C ALA A 87 35.81 -4.38 -12.13
N VAL A 88 36.77 -5.10 -11.55
CA VAL A 88 38.20 -4.77 -11.58
C VAL A 88 38.97 -5.87 -12.28
N THR A 89 39.83 -5.50 -13.23
CA THR A 89 40.65 -6.45 -13.99
C THR A 89 42.04 -5.87 -14.27
N ASP A 90 43.05 -6.73 -14.39
CA ASP A 90 44.35 -6.38 -14.97
C ASP A 90 44.35 -6.37 -16.52
N GLY A 91 43.22 -6.77 -17.13
CA GLY A 91 43.06 -6.91 -18.56
C GLY A 91 43.69 -8.18 -19.14
N ARG A 92 44.11 -9.13 -18.29
CA ARG A 92 44.85 -10.33 -18.73
C ARG A 92 44.48 -11.59 -17.96
N THR A 93 44.65 -11.58 -16.63
CA THR A 93 44.62 -12.79 -15.81
C THR A 93 43.37 -12.90 -14.94
N PHE A 94 42.78 -11.78 -14.52
CA PHE A 94 41.63 -11.84 -13.62
C PHE A 94 40.57 -10.80 -13.93
N THR A 95 39.34 -11.10 -13.56
CA THR A 95 38.25 -10.16 -13.38
C THR A 95 37.64 -10.45 -12.02
N GLU A 96 37.47 -9.41 -11.21
CA GLU A 96 36.80 -9.50 -9.92
C GLU A 96 35.62 -8.55 -9.88
N LEU A 97 34.44 -9.09 -9.59
CA LEU A 97 33.19 -8.35 -9.46
C LEU A 97 32.97 -7.99 -8.00
N GLN A 98 32.52 -6.76 -7.73
CA GLN A 98 32.42 -6.22 -6.38
C GLN A 98 31.58 -7.12 -5.45
N ALA A 99 30.36 -7.51 -5.86
CA ALA A 99 29.48 -8.35 -5.05
C ALA A 99 29.98 -9.80 -4.90
N ARG A 100 30.72 -10.32 -5.89
CA ARG A 100 31.18 -11.72 -5.93
C ARG A 100 32.52 -11.94 -5.23
N ASP A 101 33.46 -11.01 -5.36
CA ASP A 101 34.89 -11.26 -5.10
C ASP A 101 35.51 -10.34 -4.02
N THR A 102 34.72 -9.44 -3.43
CA THR A 102 35.20 -8.49 -2.43
C THR A 102 34.56 -8.69 -1.05
N THR A 103 35.22 -8.17 -0.02
CA THR A 103 34.59 -7.79 1.25
C THR A 103 34.45 -6.28 1.27
N TYR A 104 33.55 -5.72 2.06
CA TYR A 104 33.37 -4.28 2.13
C TYR A 104 33.12 -3.76 3.53
N GLN A 105 33.34 -2.47 3.70
CA GLN A 105 32.93 -1.68 4.84
C GLN A 105 32.14 -0.47 4.35
N VAL A 106 31.10 -0.08 5.09
CA VAL A 106 30.32 1.14 4.85
C VAL A 106 30.61 2.16 5.93
N SER A 107 30.67 3.43 5.54
CA SER A 107 30.71 4.59 6.43
C SER A 107 29.90 5.72 5.82
N THR A 108 29.41 6.62 6.66
CA THR A 108 28.69 7.82 6.23
C THR A 108 29.37 9.09 6.74
N ASP A 109 29.03 10.23 6.14
CA ASP A 109 29.36 11.53 6.70
C ASP A 109 28.53 11.81 7.96
N ARG A 110 28.71 13.00 8.56
CA ARG A 110 28.02 13.37 9.80
C ARG A 110 26.49 13.45 9.66
N SER A 111 25.98 13.73 8.46
CA SER A 111 24.53 13.73 8.20
C SER A 111 23.95 12.32 8.06
N GLY A 112 24.79 11.31 7.81
CA GLY A 112 24.35 9.95 7.49
C GLY A 112 23.96 9.74 6.03
N MET A 113 24.01 10.78 5.19
CA MET A 113 23.38 10.79 3.86
C MET A 113 24.38 10.71 2.70
N THR A 114 25.68 10.79 2.96
CA THR A 114 26.75 10.51 1.99
C THR A 114 27.33 9.13 2.28
N CYS A 115 27.23 8.20 1.34
CA CYS A 115 27.68 6.82 1.54
C CYS A 115 29.10 6.61 1.02
N THR A 116 30.02 6.11 1.84
CA THR A 116 31.35 5.67 1.40
C THR A 116 31.53 4.17 1.63
N ILE A 117 31.76 3.44 0.53
CA ILE A 117 32.02 2.01 0.53
C ILE A 117 33.50 1.76 0.24
N THR A 118 34.15 0.98 1.09
CA THR A 118 35.52 0.51 0.85
C THR A 118 35.49 -0.99 0.64
N SER A 119 35.60 -1.41 -0.61
CA SER A 119 35.69 -2.81 -1.03
C SER A 119 37.15 -3.26 -1.12
N ALA A 120 37.47 -4.42 -0.54
CA ALA A 120 38.77 -5.07 -0.61
C ALA A 120 38.65 -6.42 -1.30
N SER A 121 39.50 -6.64 -2.31
CA SER A 121 39.62 -7.93 -2.99
C SER A 121 39.89 -9.05 -1.98
N ARG A 122 39.10 -10.13 -2.02
CA ARG A 122 39.36 -11.32 -1.18
C ARG A 122 40.70 -11.97 -1.49
N ALA A 123 41.19 -11.80 -2.71
CA ALA A 123 42.52 -12.25 -3.14
C ALA A 123 43.66 -11.25 -2.79
N GLY A 124 43.36 -10.14 -2.09
CA GLY A 124 44.34 -9.15 -1.67
C GLY A 124 44.91 -8.28 -2.79
N ARG A 125 44.23 -8.20 -3.95
CA ARG A 125 44.78 -7.56 -5.17
C ARG A 125 44.60 -6.04 -5.23
N TYR A 126 43.49 -5.54 -4.68
CA TYR A 126 43.17 -4.12 -4.73
C TYR A 126 42.24 -3.69 -3.59
N ARG A 127 42.16 -2.37 -3.42
CA ARG A 127 41.13 -1.68 -2.65
C ARG A 127 40.42 -0.67 -3.56
N LEU A 128 39.10 -0.68 -3.52
CA LEU A 128 38.22 0.26 -4.21
C LEU A 128 37.43 1.04 -3.15
N THR A 129 37.57 2.36 -3.15
CA THR A 129 36.72 3.24 -2.33
C THR A 129 35.77 4.01 -3.23
N THR A 130 34.47 3.93 -2.97
CA THR A 130 33.43 4.64 -3.72
C THR A 130 32.61 5.50 -2.77
N THR A 131 32.41 6.77 -3.12
CA THR A 131 31.56 7.71 -2.35
C THR A 131 30.40 8.17 -3.22
N TYR A 132 29.18 7.98 -2.72
CA TYR A 132 27.92 8.32 -3.38
C TYR A 132 27.26 9.51 -2.71
N LEU A 133 26.66 10.38 -3.52
CA LEU A 133 25.75 11.47 -3.12
C LEU A 133 24.88 11.87 -4.32
N THR A 134 23.92 12.77 -4.15
CA THR A 134 23.19 13.36 -5.29
C THR A 134 23.60 14.81 -5.55
N ASP A 135 23.52 15.28 -6.80
CA ASP A 135 23.71 16.69 -7.11
C ASP A 135 22.50 17.49 -6.59
N PRO A 136 22.66 18.45 -5.65
CA PRO A 136 21.53 19.21 -5.11
C PRO A 136 20.72 20.01 -6.15
N ASP A 137 21.32 20.31 -7.31
CA ASP A 137 20.71 21.12 -8.37
C ASP A 137 20.12 20.29 -9.51
N ARG A 138 20.35 18.97 -9.56
CA ARG A 138 20.06 18.13 -10.73
C ARG A 138 19.63 16.73 -10.34
N ASN A 139 18.89 16.07 -11.22
CA ASN A 139 18.53 14.67 -11.05
C ASN A 139 19.71 13.78 -11.44
N ALA A 140 20.71 13.67 -10.55
CA ALA A 140 21.86 12.80 -10.74
C ALA A 140 22.39 12.23 -9.43
N VAL A 141 22.78 10.96 -9.46
CA VAL A 141 23.70 10.37 -8.47
C VAL A 141 25.13 10.67 -8.95
N VAL A 142 25.96 11.24 -8.09
CA VAL A 142 27.38 11.52 -8.35
C VAL A 142 28.22 10.58 -7.52
N VAL A 143 29.20 9.94 -8.16
CA VAL A 143 30.06 8.93 -7.57
C VAL A 143 31.52 9.29 -7.77
N ARG A 144 32.28 9.33 -6.69
CA ARG A 144 33.75 9.35 -6.75
C ARG A 144 34.28 7.96 -6.45
N ALA A 145 35.08 7.41 -7.33
CA ALA A 145 35.75 6.13 -7.14
C ALA A 145 37.27 6.31 -7.07
N ARG A 146 37.93 5.54 -6.20
CA ARG A 146 39.38 5.47 -6.07
C ARG A 146 39.83 4.02 -6.02
N LEU A 147 40.63 3.60 -7.00
CA LEU A 147 41.18 2.25 -7.12
C LEU A 147 42.68 2.22 -6.80
N GLN A 148 43.09 1.29 -5.94
CA GLN A 148 44.49 1.11 -5.56
C GLN A 148 44.90 -0.37 -5.74
N PRO A 149 45.95 -0.68 -6.53
CA PRO A 149 46.80 0.25 -7.29
C PRO A 149 46.10 0.83 -8.53
N PRO A 150 46.51 2.02 -9.01
CA PRO A 150 45.87 2.73 -10.13
C PRO A 150 46.14 2.11 -11.51
N THR A 151 46.98 1.08 -11.58
CA THR A 151 47.36 0.39 -12.83
C THR A 151 46.30 -0.57 -13.35
N LEU A 152 45.31 -0.92 -12.53
CA LEU A 152 44.22 -1.82 -12.88
C LEU A 152 43.14 -1.09 -13.71
N ARG A 153 42.24 -1.84 -14.33
CA ARG A 153 41.08 -1.29 -15.05
C ARG A 153 39.85 -1.38 -14.15
N LEU A 154 39.11 -0.27 -14.07
CA LEU A 154 37.84 -0.19 -13.36
C LEU A 154 36.70 -0.09 -14.37
N TYR A 155 35.68 -0.91 -14.19
CA TYR A 155 34.44 -0.89 -14.96
C TYR A 155 33.26 -0.68 -14.00
N ALA A 156 32.27 0.11 -14.42
CA ALA A 156 30.95 0.15 -13.78
C ALA A 156 29.98 -0.66 -14.64
N ARG A 157 29.24 -1.57 -14.01
CA ARG A 157 28.13 -2.35 -14.60
C ARG A 157 26.84 -1.89 -13.94
N LEU A 158 25.97 -1.25 -14.72
CA LEU A 158 24.65 -0.81 -14.36
C LEU A 158 23.62 -1.83 -14.86
N ASP A 159 22.89 -2.42 -13.94
CA ASP A 159 21.69 -3.23 -14.16
C ASP A 159 20.47 -2.34 -13.97
N ALA A 160 19.73 -2.09 -15.05
CA ALA A 160 18.63 -1.14 -15.03
C ALA A 160 17.29 -1.85 -14.80
N SER A 161 16.36 -1.14 -14.20
CA SER A 161 14.95 -1.55 -14.10
C SER A 161 14.11 -0.29 -14.17
N VAL A 162 14.13 0.35 -15.34
CA VAL A 162 13.59 1.71 -15.50
C VAL A 162 12.09 1.72 -15.27
N ASN A 163 11.59 2.76 -14.59
CA ASN A 163 10.17 2.89 -14.22
C ASN A 163 9.58 1.75 -13.38
N GLY A 164 10.44 0.94 -12.74
CA GLY A 164 10.05 -0.04 -11.74
C GLY A 164 9.54 -1.37 -12.27
N ASN A 165 9.51 -1.57 -13.59
CA ASN A 165 8.90 -2.76 -14.18
C ASN A 165 9.87 -3.56 -15.05
N GLY A 166 11.14 -3.64 -14.64
CA GLY A 166 12.28 -4.06 -15.47
C GLY A 166 12.03 -5.24 -16.44
N GLY A 167 12.79 -5.32 -17.52
CA GLY A 167 12.60 -6.38 -18.52
C GLY A 167 13.15 -7.76 -18.11
N GLY A 168 13.24 -8.65 -19.09
CA GLY A 168 13.86 -9.97 -18.98
C GLY A 168 12.85 -11.11 -18.90
N GLY A 169 13.24 -12.30 -19.40
CA GLY A 169 12.40 -13.50 -19.35
C GLY A 169 11.04 -13.38 -20.05
N THR A 170 10.08 -14.17 -19.57
CA THR A 170 8.67 -14.17 -19.97
C THR A 170 7.81 -14.29 -18.71
N PRO A 171 6.90 -13.35 -18.42
CA PRO A 171 6.59 -12.15 -19.20
C PRO A 171 7.70 -11.08 -19.10
N ASN A 172 7.81 -10.24 -20.12
CA ASN A 172 8.83 -9.18 -20.24
C ASN A 172 8.14 -7.81 -20.07
N GLY A 173 7.58 -7.57 -18.87
CA GLY A 173 6.48 -6.63 -18.62
C GLY A 173 6.77 -5.13 -18.71
N GLY A 174 8.03 -4.71 -18.58
CA GLY A 174 8.48 -3.32 -18.82
C GLY A 174 9.90 -3.33 -19.41
N PRO A 175 10.02 -3.69 -20.70
CA PRO A 175 11.29 -4.06 -21.27
C PRO A 175 12.16 -2.84 -21.57
N ASP A 176 13.25 -2.69 -20.83
CA ASP A 176 14.22 -1.62 -21.02
C ASP A 176 14.88 -1.68 -22.40
N SER A 177 15.34 -0.53 -22.87
CA SER A 177 16.18 -0.43 -24.05
C SER A 177 17.46 0.36 -23.77
N GLY A 178 18.58 -0.08 -24.34
CA GLY A 178 19.89 0.53 -24.16
C GLY A 178 20.58 0.91 -25.46
N VAL A 179 21.32 2.01 -25.45
CA VAL A 179 22.27 2.38 -26.52
C VAL A 179 23.57 2.93 -25.96
N VAL A 180 24.65 2.83 -26.74
CA VAL A 180 25.84 3.67 -26.55
C VAL A 180 25.73 4.88 -27.48
N ASP A 181 25.61 6.09 -26.92
CA ASP A 181 25.51 7.30 -27.74
C ASP A 181 26.80 7.51 -28.56
N PRO A 182 26.71 7.65 -29.89
CA PRO A 182 27.89 7.71 -30.74
C PRO A 182 28.70 9.00 -30.58
N ARG A 183 28.08 10.10 -30.13
CA ARG A 183 28.77 11.39 -29.97
C ARG A 183 29.54 11.44 -28.66
N THR A 184 28.95 10.97 -27.57
CA THR A 184 29.57 11.03 -26.24
C THR A 184 30.31 9.76 -25.87
N GLY A 185 30.00 8.61 -26.50
CA GLY A 185 30.48 7.28 -26.11
C GLY A 185 29.89 6.78 -24.80
N ALA A 186 28.77 7.36 -24.35
CA ALA A 186 28.15 7.05 -23.06
C ALA A 186 26.94 6.14 -23.23
N PRO A 187 26.77 5.10 -22.39
CA PRO A 187 25.57 4.31 -22.43
C PRO A 187 24.37 5.07 -21.83
N VAL A 188 23.21 4.87 -22.44
CA VAL A 188 21.91 5.37 -21.99
C VAL A 188 20.93 4.21 -22.02
N VAL A 189 20.25 3.98 -20.89
CA VAL A 189 19.16 3.00 -20.75
C VAL A 189 17.87 3.75 -20.48
N TRP A 190 16.73 3.26 -20.97
CA TRP A 190 15.43 3.90 -20.76
C TRP A 190 14.26 2.93 -20.90
N ASP A 191 13.15 3.31 -20.28
CA ASP A 191 11.82 2.82 -20.59
C ASP A 191 10.88 4.01 -20.87
N GLY A 192 10.13 3.90 -21.95
CA GLY A 192 9.10 4.86 -22.34
C GLY A 192 7.72 4.52 -21.79
N ASN A 193 7.52 3.32 -21.26
CA ASN A 193 6.26 2.90 -20.68
C ASN A 193 6.07 3.55 -19.30
N THR A 194 4.92 4.16 -19.11
CA THR A 194 4.51 4.77 -17.83
C THR A 194 3.22 4.15 -17.31
N ARG A 195 2.63 3.21 -18.04
CA ARG A 195 1.43 2.48 -17.65
C ARG A 195 1.82 1.23 -16.89
N THR A 196 1.11 0.99 -15.80
CA THR A 196 1.34 -0.11 -14.87
C THR A 196 0.00 -0.62 -14.35
N SER A 197 0.02 -1.68 -13.55
CA SER A 197 -1.13 -2.15 -12.77
C SER A 197 -1.63 -1.12 -11.73
N ALA A 198 -0.93 0.01 -11.56
CA ALA A 198 -1.39 1.19 -10.83
C ALA A 198 -1.93 2.28 -11.79
N PRO A 199 -3.20 2.21 -12.24
CA PRO A 199 -3.75 3.16 -13.21
C PRO A 199 -3.84 4.59 -12.68
N ALA A 200 -3.93 4.76 -11.35
CA ALA A 200 -3.98 6.06 -10.70
C ALA A 200 -2.61 6.74 -10.55
N ARG A 201 -1.52 6.11 -11.03
CA ARG A 201 -0.16 6.65 -11.04
C ARG A 201 0.04 7.63 -12.21
N ASP A 202 -0.82 8.65 -12.27
CA ASP A 202 -0.88 9.67 -13.33
C ASP A 202 0.35 10.60 -13.40
N TYR A 203 1.25 10.50 -12.43
CA TYR A 203 2.52 11.22 -12.33
C TYR A 203 3.73 10.43 -12.84
N ALA A 204 3.55 9.18 -13.29
CA ALA A 204 4.62 8.41 -13.93
C ALA A 204 5.04 9.08 -15.26
N VAL A 205 6.33 9.09 -15.55
CA VAL A 205 6.89 9.76 -16.73
C VAL A 205 7.95 8.90 -17.42
N PRO A 206 8.19 9.08 -18.73
CA PRO A 206 9.27 8.38 -19.41
C PRO A 206 10.61 8.72 -18.78
N THR A 207 11.44 7.72 -18.50
CA THR A 207 12.69 7.92 -17.78
C THR A 207 13.86 7.37 -18.59
N HIS A 208 14.92 8.16 -18.66
CA HIS A 208 16.19 7.81 -19.28
C HIS A 208 17.30 8.06 -18.26
N LEU A 209 18.24 7.13 -18.14
CA LEU A 209 19.41 7.25 -17.28
C LEU A 209 20.69 7.08 -18.10
N ALA A 210 21.64 8.00 -17.92
CA ALA A 210 22.89 8.05 -18.65
C ALA A 210 24.09 8.00 -17.70
N LEU A 211 25.06 7.13 -18.01
CA LEU A 211 26.30 7.00 -17.25
C LEU A 211 27.41 7.81 -17.92
N ARG A 212 27.92 8.87 -17.26
CA ARG A 212 29.01 9.70 -17.79
C ARG A 212 30.05 10.02 -16.74
N ALA A 213 31.33 10.02 -17.13
CA ALA A 213 32.43 10.49 -16.29
C ALA A 213 32.85 11.93 -16.64
N GLU A 214 33.67 12.55 -15.77
CA GLU A 214 34.22 13.89 -16.03
C GLU A 214 35.10 13.93 -17.31
N ARG A 215 35.56 12.76 -17.75
CA ARG A 215 36.30 12.52 -18.99
C ARG A 215 35.55 11.49 -19.85
N ARG A 216 35.84 11.47 -21.15
CA ARG A 216 35.25 10.49 -22.07
C ARG A 216 35.53 9.06 -21.60
N LEU A 217 34.50 8.23 -21.55
CA LEU A 217 34.62 6.81 -21.23
C LEU A 217 35.50 6.13 -22.29
N PRO A 218 36.54 5.37 -21.91
CA PRO A 218 37.39 4.68 -22.87
C PRO A 218 36.66 3.59 -23.65
N GLN A 219 35.67 2.94 -23.03
CA GLN A 219 34.92 1.81 -23.59
C GLN A 219 33.53 1.75 -22.94
N ALA A 220 32.51 1.43 -23.71
CA ALA A 220 31.16 1.17 -23.23
C ALA A 220 30.49 0.10 -24.09
N SER A 221 29.55 -0.64 -23.50
CA SER A 221 28.75 -1.67 -24.15
C SER A 221 27.37 -1.75 -23.46
N VAL A 222 26.34 -2.08 -24.21
CA VAL A 222 25.01 -2.42 -23.70
C VAL A 222 24.67 -3.85 -24.10
N GLY A 223 24.07 -4.62 -23.19
CA GLY A 223 23.71 -6.02 -23.43
C GLY A 223 22.56 -6.48 -22.52
N TYR A 224 22.39 -7.79 -22.38
CA TYR A 224 21.31 -8.38 -21.60
C TYR A 224 21.82 -9.17 -20.39
N ALA A 225 21.20 -8.95 -19.22
CA ALA A 225 21.58 -9.58 -17.96
C ALA A 225 21.62 -11.12 -18.08
N GLY A 226 22.68 -11.73 -17.53
CA GLY A 226 22.85 -13.18 -17.49
C GLY A 226 23.22 -13.86 -18.82
N THR A 227 23.46 -13.09 -19.88
CA THR A 227 23.84 -13.62 -21.19
C THR A 227 25.33 -13.35 -21.50
N PRO A 228 25.92 -13.95 -22.55
CA PRO A 228 27.27 -13.60 -22.98
C PRO A 228 27.44 -12.13 -23.41
N SER A 229 26.35 -11.38 -23.67
CA SER A 229 26.41 -9.95 -23.94
C SER A 229 26.40 -9.08 -22.67
N ASP A 230 26.21 -9.67 -21.49
CA ASP A 230 26.40 -8.98 -20.23
C ASP A 230 27.87 -8.57 -20.05
N GLY A 231 28.13 -7.32 -19.66
CA GLY A 231 29.49 -6.85 -19.43
C GLY A 231 30.24 -7.63 -18.35
N ALA A 232 29.57 -8.18 -17.34
CA ALA A 232 30.21 -9.08 -16.37
C ALA A 232 30.70 -10.37 -17.05
N ALA A 233 29.84 -11.01 -17.85
CA ALA A 233 30.20 -12.24 -18.59
C ALA A 233 31.33 -11.97 -19.59
N GLN A 234 31.30 -10.84 -20.30
CA GLN A 234 32.36 -10.43 -21.21
C GLN A 234 33.70 -10.24 -20.49
N LEU A 235 33.70 -9.56 -19.33
CA LEU A 235 34.91 -9.34 -18.57
C LEU A 235 35.45 -10.63 -17.94
N ASP A 236 34.60 -11.54 -17.48
CA ASP A 236 35.01 -12.85 -16.98
C ASP A 236 35.58 -13.75 -18.09
N ALA A 237 35.07 -13.64 -19.32
CA ALA A 237 35.54 -14.44 -20.46
C ALA A 237 36.80 -13.85 -21.11
N ALA A 238 36.83 -12.54 -21.35
CA ALA A 238 37.82 -11.89 -22.22
C ALA A 238 38.58 -10.73 -21.55
N ARG A 239 38.18 -10.29 -20.34
CA ARG A 239 38.79 -9.14 -19.62
C ARG A 239 38.70 -7.82 -20.41
N GLU A 240 37.78 -7.77 -21.37
CA GLU A 240 37.52 -6.66 -22.28
C GLU A 240 36.07 -6.71 -22.76
N LEU A 241 35.49 -5.56 -23.15
CA LEU A 241 34.13 -5.48 -23.68
C LEU A 241 34.12 -5.53 -25.23
N THR A 242 33.23 -6.34 -25.77
CA THR A 242 32.74 -6.19 -27.14
C THR A 242 31.83 -4.95 -27.21
N PRO A 243 32.02 -4.04 -28.18
CA PRO A 243 31.28 -2.77 -28.23
C PRO A 243 29.88 -2.93 -28.84
N TYR A 244 29.01 -3.68 -28.17
CA TYR A 244 27.59 -3.70 -28.52
C TYR A 244 26.99 -2.32 -28.23
N THR A 245 26.37 -1.72 -29.25
CA THR A 245 25.89 -0.34 -29.20
C THR A 245 24.38 -0.24 -29.00
N GLU A 246 23.64 -1.36 -29.08
CA GLU A 246 22.18 -1.40 -28.94
C GLU A 246 21.75 -2.69 -28.23
N ALA A 247 20.81 -2.58 -27.29
CA ALA A 247 20.15 -3.71 -26.62
C ALA A 247 18.67 -3.36 -26.43
N PRO A 248 17.79 -3.68 -27.40
CA PRO A 248 16.37 -3.34 -27.30
C PRO A 248 15.58 -4.33 -26.44
N ALA A 249 14.58 -3.83 -25.72
CA ALA A 249 13.48 -4.58 -25.12
C ALA A 249 13.86 -5.81 -24.27
N GLY A 250 14.57 -5.61 -23.16
CA GLY A 250 14.85 -6.70 -22.21
C GLY A 250 15.38 -6.20 -20.86
N ASN A 251 15.97 -7.10 -20.07
CA ASN A 251 16.73 -6.73 -18.88
C ASN A 251 18.10 -6.21 -19.34
N VAL A 252 18.21 -4.88 -19.49
CA VAL A 252 19.37 -4.24 -20.13
C VAL A 252 20.44 -3.89 -19.10
N VAL A 253 21.65 -4.34 -19.39
CA VAL A 253 22.86 -3.98 -18.63
C VAL A 253 23.74 -3.04 -19.44
N ALA A 254 24.18 -1.94 -18.82
CA ALA A 254 25.14 -1.00 -19.38
C ALA A 254 26.48 -1.12 -18.65
N THR A 255 27.56 -1.44 -19.37
CA THR A 255 28.89 -1.55 -18.77
C THR A 255 29.87 -0.59 -19.43
N ALA A 256 30.60 0.17 -18.63
CA ALA A 256 31.58 1.14 -19.11
C ALA A 256 32.89 1.08 -18.34
N ARG A 257 34.02 1.18 -19.06
CA ARG A 257 35.33 1.40 -18.46
C ARG A 257 35.38 2.83 -17.93
N LEU A 258 35.80 3.01 -16.69
CA LEU A 258 35.96 4.33 -16.09
C LEU A 258 37.36 4.89 -16.38
N PRO A 259 37.48 6.17 -16.76
CA PRO A 259 38.75 6.83 -16.99
C PRO A 259 39.38 7.21 -15.65
N ILE A 260 40.00 6.27 -14.93
CA ILE A 260 40.77 6.59 -13.71
C ILE A 260 42.04 7.36 -14.06
N ASP A 261 42.41 8.33 -13.22
CA ASP A 261 43.66 9.09 -13.38
C ASP A 261 44.89 8.34 -12.84
N ALA A 262 46.05 9.00 -12.84
CA ALA A 262 47.30 8.42 -12.33
C ALA A 262 47.27 8.13 -10.81
N ARG A 263 46.31 8.69 -10.07
CA ARG A 263 46.07 8.42 -8.64
C ARG A 263 45.03 7.33 -8.43
N GLY A 264 44.43 6.83 -9.51
CA GLY A 264 43.38 5.82 -9.50
C GLY A 264 41.99 6.40 -9.28
N GLU A 265 41.81 7.70 -9.45
CA GLU A 265 40.57 8.41 -9.13
C GLU A 265 39.75 8.77 -10.38
N VAL A 266 38.43 8.76 -10.22
CA VAL A 266 37.45 9.19 -11.23
C VAL A 266 36.17 9.66 -10.53
N THR A 267 35.57 10.73 -11.04
CA THR A 267 34.19 11.15 -10.74
C THR A 267 33.32 10.88 -11.96
N PHE A 268 32.15 10.31 -11.70
CA PHE A 268 31.15 10.07 -12.71
C PHE A 268 29.76 10.26 -12.13
N ALA A 269 28.76 10.34 -13.00
CA ALA A 269 27.38 10.55 -12.61
C ALA A 269 26.46 9.62 -13.39
N LEU A 270 25.41 9.18 -12.71
CA LEU A 270 24.20 8.63 -13.30
C LEU A 270 23.17 9.74 -13.36
N GLY A 271 22.96 10.31 -14.55
CA GLY A 271 22.05 11.43 -14.77
C GLY A 271 20.73 11.00 -15.39
N PHE A 272 19.63 11.59 -14.90
CA PHE A 272 18.28 11.27 -15.32
C PHE A 272 17.69 12.36 -16.23
N GLY A 273 16.76 11.97 -17.10
CA GLY A 273 16.03 12.88 -17.98
C GLY A 273 14.80 12.24 -18.61
N ARG A 274 13.92 13.06 -19.20
CA ARG A 274 12.72 12.57 -19.92
C ARG A 274 13.02 12.12 -21.35
N ASP A 275 14.24 12.41 -21.83
CA ASP A 275 14.78 11.92 -23.08
C ASP A 275 16.29 11.66 -22.95
N ARG A 276 16.86 10.94 -23.92
CA ARG A 276 18.30 10.59 -23.95
C ARG A 276 19.21 11.81 -23.86
N ALA A 277 18.88 12.89 -24.56
CA ALA A 277 19.74 14.08 -24.62
C ALA A 277 19.72 14.83 -23.28
N ALA A 278 18.58 14.88 -22.60
CA ALA A 278 18.44 15.43 -21.26
C ALA A 278 19.25 14.60 -20.25
N ALA A 279 19.11 13.28 -20.23
CA ALA A 279 19.89 12.40 -19.34
C ALA A 279 21.40 12.58 -19.55
N LEU A 280 21.85 12.60 -20.82
CA LEU A 280 23.25 12.83 -21.17
C LEU A 280 23.77 14.20 -20.74
N ARG A 281 22.97 15.27 -20.82
CA ARG A 281 23.33 16.62 -20.34
C ARG A 281 23.42 16.65 -18.82
N THR A 282 22.39 16.14 -18.13
CA THR A 282 22.34 16.05 -16.67
C THR A 282 23.56 15.32 -16.12
N ALA A 283 23.90 14.16 -16.69
CA ALA A 283 25.07 13.37 -16.29
C ALA A 283 26.39 14.12 -16.56
N ALA A 284 26.50 14.85 -17.69
CA ALA A 284 27.69 15.65 -18.01
C ALA A 284 27.90 16.76 -16.98
N ASP A 285 26.87 17.56 -16.74
CA ASP A 285 26.96 18.73 -15.88
C ASP A 285 27.25 18.33 -14.43
N ALA A 286 26.63 17.24 -13.97
CA ALA A 286 26.87 16.69 -12.64
C ALA A 286 28.29 16.14 -12.47
N ALA A 287 28.81 15.41 -13.47
CA ALA A 287 30.17 14.86 -13.43
C ALA A 287 31.27 15.92 -13.65
N ALA A 288 30.99 17.00 -14.37
CA ALA A 288 31.96 18.07 -14.63
C ALA A 288 32.22 18.97 -13.42
N ARG A 289 31.27 19.07 -12.48
CA ARG A 289 31.48 19.81 -11.23
C ARG A 289 32.46 19.03 -10.34
N PRO A 290 33.50 19.68 -9.77
CA PRO A 290 34.41 19.01 -8.86
C PRO A 290 33.64 18.33 -7.71
N PHE A 291 33.91 17.05 -7.47
CA PHE A 291 33.16 16.23 -6.51
C PHE A 291 33.03 16.88 -5.13
N GLU A 292 34.13 17.42 -4.58
CA GLU A 292 34.14 18.05 -3.26
C GLU A 292 33.26 19.31 -3.19
N VAL A 293 33.03 20.00 -4.32
CA VAL A 293 32.10 21.14 -4.37
C VAL A 293 30.65 20.63 -4.31
N THR A 294 30.32 19.57 -5.04
CA THR A 294 28.99 18.94 -4.95
C THR A 294 28.74 18.41 -3.54
N ARG A 295 29.73 17.73 -2.96
CA ARG A 295 29.69 17.21 -1.59
C ARG A 295 29.47 18.29 -0.55
N ALA A 296 30.27 19.36 -0.58
CA ALA A 296 30.12 20.46 0.38
C ALA A 296 28.72 21.09 0.33
N ARG A 297 28.13 21.22 -0.87
CA ARG A 297 26.76 21.74 -1.04
C ARG A 297 25.69 20.77 -0.54
N TYR A 298 25.88 19.48 -0.80
CA TYR A 298 25.01 18.41 -0.33
C TYR A 298 24.99 18.35 1.20
N GLU A 299 26.18 18.26 1.83
CA GLU A 299 26.33 18.23 3.29
C GLU A 299 25.86 19.52 3.95
N ALA A 300 26.05 20.70 3.32
CA ALA A 300 25.54 21.96 3.84
C ALA A 300 24.00 22.00 3.89
N GLY A 301 23.32 21.37 2.93
CA GLY A 301 21.86 21.26 2.92
C GLY A 301 21.34 20.46 4.12
N TRP A 302 22.00 19.35 4.45
CA TRP A 302 21.68 18.54 5.63
C TRP A 302 22.07 19.22 6.94
N ALA A 303 23.24 19.86 7.01
CA ALA A 303 23.66 20.61 8.18
C ALA A 303 22.68 21.76 8.51
N ALA A 304 22.11 22.41 7.50
CA ALA A 304 21.07 23.44 7.68
C ALA A 304 19.76 22.85 8.22
N TYR A 305 19.36 21.68 7.74
CA TYR A 305 18.20 20.95 8.27
C TYR A 305 18.44 20.52 9.73
N ASP A 306 19.55 19.84 10.02
CA ASP A 306 19.94 19.41 11.37
C ASP A 306 19.95 20.57 12.37
N ALA A 307 20.43 21.75 11.95
CA ALA A 307 20.49 22.94 12.80
C ALA A 307 19.11 23.52 13.17
N SER A 308 18.06 23.18 12.40
CA SER A 308 16.68 23.59 12.67
C SER A 308 15.96 22.69 13.68
N LEU A 309 16.50 21.49 13.92
CA LEU A 309 15.89 20.50 14.81
C LEU A 309 16.22 20.76 16.29
N ARG A 310 15.42 20.17 17.18
CA ARG A 310 15.70 20.14 18.61
C ARG A 310 16.99 19.37 18.89
N LYS A 311 17.76 19.84 19.88
CA LYS A 311 19.05 19.23 20.23
C LYS A 311 18.83 17.97 21.08
N PRO A 312 19.39 16.81 20.69
CA PRO A 312 19.37 15.60 21.51
C PRO A 312 20.43 15.66 22.62
N PRO A 313 20.38 14.73 23.60
CA PRO A 313 21.52 14.46 24.48
C PRO A 313 22.80 14.19 23.67
N ALA A 314 23.93 14.80 24.07
CA ALA A 314 25.15 14.82 23.26
C ALA A 314 25.66 13.41 22.88
N ALA A 315 25.56 12.44 23.79
CA ALA A 315 26.01 11.05 23.57
C ALA A 315 25.20 10.30 22.49
N LEU A 316 23.99 10.77 22.18
CA LEU A 316 23.07 10.15 21.21
C LEU A 316 22.96 10.96 19.91
N GLY A 317 23.77 12.02 19.76
CA GLY A 317 23.63 12.99 18.69
C GLY A 317 23.81 12.43 17.27
N ASP A 318 24.67 11.42 17.07
CA ASP A 318 24.88 10.81 15.76
C ASP A 318 23.69 9.94 15.33
N LEU A 319 23.22 9.06 16.24
CA LEU A 319 22.05 8.22 15.99
C LEU A 319 20.80 9.10 15.74
N TYR A 320 20.59 10.12 16.56
CA TYR A 320 19.50 11.07 16.37
C TYR A 320 19.51 11.74 14.99
N ARG A 321 20.67 12.25 14.54
CA ARG A 321 20.81 12.90 13.23
C ARG A 321 20.54 11.92 12.10
N LEU A 322 21.13 10.72 12.14
CA LEU A 322 20.90 9.71 11.13
C LEU A 322 19.41 9.38 11.01
N SER A 323 18.74 9.06 12.13
CA SER A 323 17.32 8.72 12.15
C SER A 323 16.43 9.87 11.67
N ALA A 324 16.70 11.11 12.11
CA ALA A 324 15.95 12.28 11.66
C ALA A 324 16.14 12.58 10.17
N ASN A 325 17.34 12.33 9.63
CA ASN A 325 17.64 12.55 8.21
C ASN A 325 17.08 11.45 7.32
N VAL A 326 17.10 10.19 7.77
CA VAL A 326 16.38 9.09 7.08
C VAL A 326 14.88 9.41 7.04
N LEU A 327 14.30 9.81 8.17
CA LEU A 327 12.88 10.20 8.25
C LEU A 327 12.54 11.32 7.26
N LYS A 328 13.38 12.35 7.18
CA LYS A 328 13.20 13.44 6.20
C LYS A 328 13.42 13.00 4.75
N ALA A 329 14.35 12.08 4.52
CA ALA A 329 14.65 11.53 3.20
C ALA A 329 13.50 10.65 2.67
N SER A 330 12.66 10.09 3.54
CA SER A 330 11.45 9.34 3.16
C SER A 330 10.31 10.23 2.61
N GLU A 331 10.41 11.57 2.66
CA GLU A 331 9.43 12.48 2.04
C GLU A 331 9.64 12.57 0.52
N ASP A 332 8.56 12.42 -0.26
CA ASP A 332 8.58 12.67 -1.70
C ASP A 332 8.79 14.16 -2.03
N LYS A 333 9.47 14.41 -3.16
CA LYS A 333 9.83 15.78 -3.60
C LYS A 333 8.86 16.37 -4.61
N THR A 334 7.90 15.60 -5.10
CA THR A 334 6.81 16.04 -5.98
C THR A 334 5.53 16.25 -5.17
N PHE A 335 5.32 15.43 -4.15
CA PHE A 335 4.17 15.45 -3.24
C PHE A 335 4.62 15.70 -1.80
N PRO A 336 4.84 16.98 -1.41
CA PRO A 336 5.15 17.33 -0.03
C PRO A 336 4.14 16.75 0.97
N GLY A 337 4.64 16.19 2.06
CA GLY A 337 3.83 15.49 3.05
C GLY A 337 3.56 14.01 2.76
N ALA A 338 3.80 13.52 1.53
CA ALA A 338 3.79 12.09 1.24
C ALA A 338 5.12 11.50 1.74
N VAL A 339 5.10 10.83 2.89
CA VAL A 339 6.27 10.13 3.46
C VAL A 339 6.01 8.64 3.43
N VAL A 340 6.90 7.90 2.78
CA VAL A 340 6.74 6.45 2.58
C VAL A 340 7.08 5.64 3.84
N ALA A 341 6.47 4.47 3.99
CA ALA A 341 6.76 3.55 5.09
C ALA A 341 8.23 3.09 5.12
N SER A 342 8.89 2.99 3.97
CA SER A 342 10.33 2.72 3.86
C SER A 342 10.93 3.19 2.53
N LEU A 343 12.23 3.51 2.56
CA LEU A 343 13.10 3.68 1.39
C LEU A 343 13.54 2.34 0.78
N ALA A 344 12.92 1.23 1.17
CA ALA A 344 13.15 -0.12 0.68
C ALA A 344 11.81 -0.83 0.49
N SER A 345 11.77 -1.82 -0.39
CA SER A 345 10.66 -2.76 -0.46
C SER A 345 11.09 -4.09 0.14
N PRO A 346 10.37 -4.64 1.13
CA PRO A 346 10.76 -5.86 1.83
C PRO A 346 10.93 -7.02 0.85
N TRP A 347 12.03 -7.76 1.01
CA TRP A 347 12.42 -8.88 0.14
C TRP A 347 12.43 -8.59 -1.37
N GLY A 348 12.66 -7.35 -1.79
CA GLY A 348 12.62 -6.94 -3.20
C GLY A 348 13.46 -7.83 -4.13
N GLN A 349 14.59 -8.35 -3.64
CA GLN A 349 15.46 -9.25 -4.41
C GLN A 349 14.76 -10.51 -4.92
N ALA A 350 13.66 -10.94 -4.30
CA ALA A 350 12.89 -12.13 -4.68
C ALA A 350 11.57 -11.81 -5.39
N VAL A 351 11.29 -10.52 -5.62
CA VAL A 351 10.08 -10.07 -6.31
C VAL A 351 10.45 -9.73 -7.75
N GLY A 352 9.84 -10.42 -8.70
CA GLY A 352 10.07 -10.17 -10.12
C GLY A 352 9.56 -8.79 -10.55
N ALA A 353 10.42 -8.01 -11.22
CA ALA A 353 10.06 -6.68 -11.72
C ALA A 353 9.43 -6.73 -13.12
N GLY A 354 9.70 -7.79 -13.90
CA GLY A 354 9.17 -7.97 -15.26
C GLY A 354 7.78 -8.60 -15.35
N GLU A 355 7.08 -8.75 -14.24
CA GLU A 355 5.76 -9.39 -14.23
C GLU A 355 4.65 -8.51 -14.82
N LEU A 356 3.57 -9.16 -15.28
CA LEU A 356 2.37 -8.48 -15.76
C LEU A 356 1.19 -8.79 -14.83
N ALA A 357 0.46 -7.75 -14.42
CA ALA A 357 -0.80 -7.87 -13.70
C ALA A 357 -1.93 -7.25 -14.54
N GLY A 358 -2.93 -8.06 -14.91
CA GLY A 358 -4.00 -7.61 -15.80
C GLY A 358 -3.54 -7.22 -17.21
N GLY A 359 -2.37 -7.73 -17.65
CA GLY A 359 -1.76 -7.39 -18.94
C GLY A 359 -0.94 -6.11 -18.95
N GLU A 360 -0.85 -5.39 -17.82
CA GLU A 360 -0.03 -4.21 -17.63
C GLU A 360 1.18 -4.52 -16.75
N ALA A 361 2.24 -3.73 -16.90
CA ALA A 361 3.48 -3.86 -16.13
C ALA A 361 3.21 -3.77 -14.61
N VAL A 362 3.76 -4.67 -13.80
CA VAL A 362 3.50 -4.68 -12.36
C VAL A 362 4.04 -3.42 -11.69
N TYR A 363 3.20 -2.65 -11.00
CA TYR A 363 3.68 -1.67 -10.04
C TYR A 363 3.90 -2.33 -8.68
N PHE A 364 5.12 -2.22 -8.16
CA PHE A 364 5.47 -2.68 -6.81
C PHE A 364 5.94 -1.50 -5.94
N GLY A 365 4.96 -0.74 -5.45
CA GLY A 365 5.20 0.30 -4.45
C GLY A 365 5.56 -0.33 -3.11
N SER A 366 4.72 -1.23 -2.61
CA SER A 366 4.91 -1.89 -1.32
C SER A 366 5.17 -0.83 -0.24
N TYR A 367 6.28 -0.90 0.51
CA TYR A 367 6.58 0.08 1.55
C TYR A 367 6.97 1.48 1.01
N ARG A 368 7.03 1.67 -0.32
CA ARG A 368 7.18 2.99 -0.97
C ARG A 368 5.83 3.68 -1.24
N GLU A 369 4.78 3.22 -0.58
CA GLU A 369 3.45 3.81 -0.56
C GLU A 369 3.18 4.52 0.76
N ILE A 370 2.02 5.18 0.86
CA ILE A 370 1.64 5.95 2.04
C ILE A 370 0.61 5.17 2.85
N PHE A 371 1.02 4.69 4.02
CA PHE A 371 0.15 4.13 5.07
C PHE A 371 -0.11 5.22 6.11
N ALA A 372 -1.35 5.43 6.53
CA ALA A 372 -1.64 6.52 7.46
C ALA A 372 -1.02 6.28 8.84
N ARG A 373 -0.88 5.02 9.26
CA ARG A 373 -0.17 4.64 10.49
C ARG A 373 1.31 4.97 10.41
N ASP A 374 2.04 4.48 9.41
CA ASP A 374 3.47 4.81 9.26
C ASP A 374 3.69 6.32 9.12
N LEU A 375 2.76 7.02 8.46
CA LEU A 375 2.82 8.46 8.32
C LEU A 375 2.52 9.21 9.64
N TYR A 376 1.68 8.66 10.52
CA TYR A 376 1.50 9.13 11.90
C TYR A 376 2.77 8.93 12.74
N GLU A 377 3.40 7.77 12.61
CA GLU A 377 4.64 7.46 13.30
C GLU A 377 5.77 8.39 12.82
N ALA A 378 5.86 8.65 11.51
CA ALA A 378 6.73 9.67 10.93
C ALA A 378 6.40 11.08 11.45
N PHE A 379 5.12 11.44 11.48
CA PHE A 379 4.62 12.71 12.00
C PHE A 379 5.05 12.98 13.43
N THR A 380 4.93 11.99 14.32
CA THR A 380 5.34 12.14 15.72
C THR A 380 6.86 12.32 15.84
N GLY A 381 7.64 11.67 14.98
CA GLY A 381 9.09 11.93 14.84
C GLY A 381 9.40 13.37 14.43
N PHE A 382 8.74 13.90 13.40
CA PHE A 382 8.90 15.29 12.96
C PHE A 382 8.46 16.29 14.05
N LEU A 383 7.30 16.04 14.67
CA LEU A 383 6.76 16.87 15.75
C LEU A 383 7.71 16.92 16.95
N ALA A 384 8.22 15.75 17.37
CA ALA A 384 9.20 15.63 18.44
C ALA A 384 10.50 16.37 18.10
N ALA A 385 11.02 16.19 16.88
CA ALA A 385 12.23 16.83 16.40
C ALA A 385 12.08 18.35 16.18
N GLY A 386 10.86 18.87 16.11
CA GLY A 386 10.58 20.29 15.89
C GLY A 386 10.42 20.69 14.41
N ASP A 387 10.40 19.74 13.48
CA ASP A 387 10.05 19.98 12.07
C ASP A 387 8.53 20.08 11.90
N LEU A 388 7.95 21.15 12.44
CA LEU A 388 6.52 21.39 12.41
C LEU A 388 5.99 21.62 10.99
N ALA A 389 6.85 22.08 10.06
CA ALA A 389 6.45 22.32 8.68
C ALA A 389 6.14 21.00 7.97
N THR A 390 7.03 20.01 8.07
CA THR A 390 6.80 18.68 7.50
C THR A 390 5.65 17.96 8.22
N ALA A 391 5.60 18.01 9.56
CA ALA A 391 4.49 17.41 10.32
C ALA A 391 3.11 17.95 9.89
N ARG A 392 2.97 19.25 9.62
CA ARG A 392 1.71 19.81 9.09
C ARG A 392 1.44 19.38 7.64
N ALA A 393 2.48 19.21 6.83
CA ALA A 393 2.33 18.75 5.46
C ALA A 393 1.83 17.30 5.41
N THR A 394 2.30 16.40 6.29
CA THR A 394 1.83 15.01 6.35
C THR A 394 0.37 14.91 6.80
N ALA A 395 -0.02 15.65 7.85
CA ALA A 395 -1.41 15.72 8.30
C ALA A 395 -2.35 16.24 7.21
N ARG A 396 -1.92 17.29 6.49
CA ARG A 396 -2.64 17.83 5.35
C ARG A 396 -2.76 16.81 4.20
N PHE A 397 -1.69 16.09 3.89
CA PHE A 397 -1.69 15.08 2.83
C PHE A 397 -2.76 14.02 3.07
N LEU A 398 -2.82 13.48 4.30
CA LEU A 398 -3.82 12.47 4.67
C LEU A 398 -5.24 13.00 4.49
N LEU A 399 -5.55 14.15 5.09
CA LEU A 399 -6.90 14.72 5.08
C LEU A 399 -7.33 15.22 3.68
N GLU A 400 -6.49 15.99 2.98
CA GLU A 400 -6.91 16.65 1.73
C GLU A 400 -6.67 15.80 0.46
N ARG A 401 -5.89 14.71 0.53
CA ARG A 401 -5.53 13.90 -0.66
C ARG A 401 -5.81 12.42 -0.54
N GLN A 402 -5.57 11.83 0.63
CA GLN A 402 -5.71 10.38 0.82
C GLN A 402 -7.14 9.99 1.23
N GLN A 403 -7.81 10.84 2.00
CA GLN A 403 -9.15 10.61 2.52
C GLN A 403 -10.14 10.24 1.41
N LEU A 404 -10.92 9.19 1.67
CA LEU A 404 -12.04 8.79 0.80
C LEU A 404 -13.28 9.66 1.08
N PRO A 405 -14.24 9.73 0.15
CA PRO A 405 -15.39 10.64 0.27
C PRO A 405 -16.30 10.42 1.50
N ASP A 406 -16.26 9.24 2.13
CA ASP A 406 -16.98 8.90 3.35
C ASP A 406 -16.21 9.24 4.64
N GLY A 407 -15.03 9.85 4.50
CA GLY A 407 -14.18 10.30 5.60
C GLY A 407 -13.11 9.30 6.04
N ARG A 408 -13.16 8.04 5.59
CA ARG A 408 -12.16 7.04 5.98
C ARG A 408 -10.83 7.23 5.26
N MET A 409 -9.75 6.76 5.87
CA MET A 409 -8.50 6.54 5.16
C MET A 409 -8.51 5.14 4.53
N PRO A 410 -8.06 4.97 3.27
CA PRO A 410 -7.78 3.65 2.73
C PRO A 410 -6.59 3.03 3.48
N ARG A 411 -6.39 1.71 3.39
CA ARG A 411 -5.19 1.05 3.94
C ARG A 411 -3.90 1.74 3.50
N ASN A 412 -3.80 2.04 2.21
CA ASN A 412 -2.61 2.67 1.64
C ASN A 412 -2.94 3.41 0.34
N SER A 413 -2.09 4.36 -0.01
CA SER A 413 -2.21 5.13 -1.26
C SER A 413 -0.89 5.29 -1.99
N LEU A 414 -1.00 5.58 -3.29
CA LEU A 414 0.06 6.15 -4.11
C LEU A 414 0.48 7.54 -3.59
N LEU A 415 1.58 8.08 -4.11
CA LEU A 415 2.15 9.36 -3.67
C LEU A 415 1.25 10.58 -3.97
N ASN A 416 0.31 10.45 -4.92
CA ASN A 416 -0.66 11.50 -5.21
C ASN A 416 -1.90 11.45 -4.28
N GLY A 417 -1.98 10.48 -3.37
CA GLY A 417 -3.10 10.26 -2.44
C GLY A 417 -4.17 9.32 -2.98
N ARG A 418 -4.07 8.86 -4.23
CA ARG A 418 -5.05 7.90 -4.80
C ARG A 418 -4.80 6.49 -4.30
N LEU A 419 -5.88 5.72 -4.19
CA LEU A 419 -5.86 4.32 -3.73
C LEU A 419 -4.77 3.51 -4.44
N ALA A 420 -3.96 2.80 -3.67
CA ALA A 420 -2.97 1.87 -4.21
C ALA A 420 -3.67 0.59 -4.73
N PRO A 421 -3.15 -0.08 -5.77
CA PRO A 421 -3.82 -1.25 -6.37
C PRO A 421 -3.94 -2.45 -5.44
N ASP A 422 -3.02 -2.57 -4.48
CA ASP A 422 -2.98 -3.64 -3.48
C ASP A 422 -3.72 -3.26 -2.19
N SER A 423 -4.32 -2.07 -2.13
CA SER A 423 -5.07 -1.62 -0.96
C SER A 423 -6.31 -2.47 -0.76
N GLY A 424 -6.42 -3.08 0.42
CA GLY A 424 -7.56 -3.89 0.83
C GLY A 424 -7.74 -3.86 2.34
N GLY A 425 -8.99 -3.97 2.79
CA GLY A 425 -9.35 -3.83 4.20
C GLY A 425 -9.34 -2.38 4.69
N ASP A 426 -10.12 -2.13 5.73
CA ASP A 426 -10.17 -0.84 6.43
C ASP A 426 -9.43 -0.93 7.75
N GLN A 427 -8.89 0.19 8.23
CA GLN A 427 -8.18 0.27 9.50
C GLN A 427 -8.60 1.53 10.27
N LEU A 428 -9.23 1.36 11.43
CA LEU A 428 -9.80 2.48 12.17
C LEU A 428 -8.73 3.36 12.85
N ASP A 429 -7.55 2.81 13.15
CA ASP A 429 -6.41 3.60 13.64
C ASP A 429 -5.91 4.56 12.56
N GLU A 430 -5.83 4.09 11.31
CA GLU A 430 -5.45 4.90 10.15
C GLU A 430 -6.41 6.07 9.90
N THR A 431 -7.70 5.91 10.19
CA THR A 431 -8.67 7.01 10.14
C THR A 431 -8.58 7.94 11.37
N ALA A 432 -8.19 7.41 12.52
CA ALA A 432 -8.11 8.19 13.76
C ALA A 432 -6.85 9.07 13.86
N TYR A 433 -5.71 8.60 13.36
CA TYR A 433 -4.45 9.33 13.47
C TYR A 433 -4.45 10.70 12.78
N PRO A 434 -4.95 10.88 11.54
CA PRO A 434 -5.01 12.20 10.89
C PRO A 434 -5.74 13.27 11.71
N ILE A 435 -6.78 12.88 12.45
CA ILE A 435 -7.52 13.77 13.35
C ILE A 435 -6.60 14.22 14.50
N LEU A 436 -5.90 13.28 15.12
CA LEU A 436 -4.95 13.56 16.19
C LEU A 436 -3.78 14.42 15.69
N MET A 437 -3.27 14.15 14.49
CA MET A 437 -2.19 14.91 13.85
C MET A 437 -2.59 16.36 13.59
N ALA A 438 -3.82 16.59 13.09
CA ALA A 438 -4.35 17.94 12.89
C ALA A 438 -4.38 18.72 14.21
N TYR A 439 -4.84 18.08 15.29
CA TYR A 439 -4.83 18.68 16.62
C TYR A 439 -3.41 18.98 17.13
N GLN A 440 -2.52 17.99 17.17
CA GLN A 440 -1.20 18.09 17.78
C GLN A 440 -0.26 19.07 17.05
N SER A 441 -0.39 19.17 15.73
CA SER A 441 0.38 20.13 14.94
C SER A 441 -0.23 21.55 14.91
N GLY A 442 -1.44 21.71 15.46
CA GLY A 442 -2.21 22.95 15.35
C GLY A 442 -2.52 23.30 13.90
N LEU A 443 -2.80 22.29 13.06
CA LEU A 443 -3.23 22.49 11.68
C LEU A 443 -4.62 23.13 11.68
N THR A 444 -4.83 24.10 10.78
CA THR A 444 -6.08 24.84 10.64
C THR A 444 -6.61 24.72 9.22
N GLY A 445 -7.92 24.88 9.03
CA GLY A 445 -8.54 24.89 7.70
C GLY A 445 -8.90 23.51 7.15
N VAL A 446 -8.84 22.47 7.99
CA VAL A 446 -9.13 21.06 7.64
C VAL A 446 -10.30 20.48 8.46
N TRP A 447 -11.19 21.35 8.93
CA TRP A 447 -12.25 20.93 9.86
C TRP A 447 -13.28 20.02 9.21
N ASP A 448 -13.67 20.27 7.96
CA ASP A 448 -14.64 19.43 7.26
C ASP A 448 -14.08 18.01 7.07
N ASP A 449 -12.82 17.88 6.67
CA ASP A 449 -12.10 16.59 6.54
C ASP A 449 -12.02 15.85 7.90
N VAL A 450 -11.67 16.58 8.97
CA VAL A 450 -11.63 16.04 10.34
C VAL A 450 -13.02 15.58 10.81
N ARG A 451 -14.06 16.35 10.52
CA ARG A 451 -15.44 16.02 10.87
C ARG A 451 -15.85 14.72 10.19
N GLU A 452 -15.56 14.58 8.90
CA GLU A 452 -15.90 13.39 8.11
C GLU A 452 -15.17 12.15 8.64
N ALA A 453 -13.87 12.24 8.94
CA ALA A 453 -13.13 11.14 9.58
C ALA A 453 -13.71 10.78 10.96
N ALA A 454 -14.02 11.76 11.81
CA ALA A 454 -14.58 11.52 13.14
C ALA A 454 -15.98 10.89 13.08
N ASP A 455 -16.77 11.26 12.08
CA ASP A 455 -18.10 10.69 11.83
C ASP A 455 -18.03 9.27 11.32
N PHE A 456 -17.03 8.95 10.50
CA PHE A 456 -16.76 7.58 10.10
C PHE A 456 -16.42 6.70 11.31
N LEU A 457 -15.52 7.17 12.20
CA LEU A 457 -15.18 6.44 13.44
C LEU A 457 -16.40 6.22 14.34
N LEU A 458 -17.29 7.21 14.42
CA LEU A 458 -18.50 7.13 15.23
C LEU A 458 -19.44 6.01 14.77
N SER A 459 -19.59 5.83 13.46
CA SER A 459 -20.52 4.85 12.89
C SER A 459 -19.90 3.46 12.69
N HIS A 460 -18.57 3.33 12.64
CA HIS A 460 -17.90 2.06 12.38
C HIS A 460 -17.19 1.47 13.60
N GLY A 461 -16.78 2.29 14.58
CA GLY A 461 -16.10 1.83 15.78
C GLY A 461 -16.96 0.93 16.70
N PRO A 462 -16.33 0.15 17.59
CA PRO A 462 -14.88 0.11 17.85
C PRO A 462 -14.09 -0.93 17.03
N ALA A 463 -14.75 -1.82 16.29
CA ALA A 463 -14.17 -3.08 15.80
C ALA A 463 -14.44 -3.37 14.30
N PHE A 464 -14.53 -2.32 13.47
CA PHE A 464 -14.62 -2.45 12.01
C PHE A 464 -13.22 -2.50 11.39
N GLY A 465 -13.08 -3.25 10.29
CA GLY A 465 -11.79 -3.40 9.60
C GLY A 465 -10.83 -4.35 10.33
N VAL A 466 -9.53 -4.21 10.06
CA VAL A 466 -8.45 -5.00 10.66
C VAL A 466 -7.58 -4.14 11.59
N GLU A 467 -6.82 -4.77 12.48
CA GLU A 467 -5.88 -4.07 13.37
C GLU A 467 -4.56 -3.68 12.68
N ARG A 468 -3.62 -3.07 13.43
CA ARG A 468 -2.40 -2.44 12.90
C ARG A 468 -1.46 -3.36 12.12
N TRP A 469 -1.57 -4.68 12.29
CA TRP A 469 -0.82 -5.65 11.49
C TRP A 469 -1.52 -6.08 10.22
N GLU A 470 -2.67 -5.47 9.92
CA GLU A 470 -3.40 -5.57 8.66
C GLU A 470 -3.99 -6.97 8.39
N GLU A 471 -4.15 -7.77 9.44
CA GLU A 471 -4.46 -9.19 9.30
C GLU A 471 -5.82 -9.57 9.89
N GLN A 472 -6.21 -8.99 11.02
CA GLN A 472 -7.32 -9.53 11.82
C GLN A 472 -8.34 -8.48 12.26
N SER A 473 -9.63 -8.78 12.06
CA SER A 473 -10.73 -7.97 12.57
C SER A 473 -11.12 -8.28 14.02
N GLY A 474 -11.54 -7.27 14.76
CA GLY A 474 -12.07 -7.43 16.12
C GLY A 474 -11.76 -6.25 17.02
N HIS A 475 -11.98 -6.43 18.32
CA HIS A 475 -11.70 -5.42 19.33
C HIS A 475 -10.23 -5.45 19.70
N SER A 476 -9.42 -4.66 19.00
CA SER A 476 -7.98 -4.50 19.25
C SER A 476 -7.72 -3.36 20.24
N PRO A 477 -6.96 -3.58 21.33
CA PRO A 477 -6.62 -2.50 22.25
C PRO A 477 -5.78 -1.41 21.58
N SER A 478 -4.94 -1.76 20.61
CA SER A 478 -4.12 -0.81 19.84
C SER A 478 -5.00 0.11 18.98
N THR A 479 -5.88 -0.46 18.16
CA THR A 479 -6.77 0.29 17.27
C THR A 479 -7.79 1.14 18.05
N ILE A 480 -8.32 0.60 19.15
CA ILE A 480 -9.26 1.35 20.00
C ILE A 480 -8.55 2.51 20.72
N ALA A 481 -7.28 2.37 21.10
CA ALA A 481 -6.50 3.46 21.68
C ALA A 481 -6.39 4.66 20.70
N ALA A 482 -6.07 4.37 19.43
CA ALA A 482 -6.03 5.39 18.38
C ALA A 482 -7.40 6.08 18.21
N GLN A 483 -8.49 5.32 18.15
CA GLN A 483 -9.85 5.86 18.04
C GLN A 483 -10.21 6.78 19.21
N ILE A 484 -9.89 6.39 20.45
CA ILE A 484 -10.12 7.22 21.64
C ILE A 484 -9.35 8.55 21.51
N ALA A 485 -8.06 8.50 21.18
CA ALA A 485 -7.23 9.69 21.05
C ALA A 485 -7.73 10.62 19.92
N GLY A 486 -8.07 10.04 18.76
CA GLY A 486 -8.64 10.75 17.62
C GLY A 486 -9.98 11.42 17.94
N LEU A 487 -10.91 10.73 18.60
CA LEU A 487 -12.22 11.28 18.97
C LEU A 487 -12.14 12.36 20.07
N VAL A 488 -11.19 12.25 21.01
CA VAL A 488 -10.92 13.33 21.97
C VAL A 488 -10.39 14.59 21.26
N ALA A 489 -9.48 14.41 20.31
CA ALA A 489 -8.98 15.48 19.46
C ALA A 489 -10.10 16.08 18.58
N ALA A 490 -10.93 15.26 17.96
CA ALA A 490 -12.10 15.68 17.20
C ALA A 490 -13.03 16.55 18.03
N GLY A 491 -13.31 16.13 19.28
CA GLY A 491 -14.20 16.88 20.17
C GLY A 491 -13.65 18.26 20.55
N GLU A 492 -12.33 18.39 20.68
CA GLU A 492 -11.67 19.68 20.90
C GLU A 492 -11.68 20.57 19.66
N LEU A 493 -11.42 20.00 18.48
CA LEU A 493 -11.51 20.73 17.22
C LEU A 493 -12.96 21.19 16.93
N ALA A 494 -13.95 20.32 17.14
CA ALA A 494 -15.37 20.65 17.02
C ALA A 494 -15.75 21.85 17.90
N ALA A 495 -15.30 21.86 19.15
CA ALA A 495 -15.57 22.95 20.08
C ALA A 495 -14.96 24.28 19.61
N ARG A 496 -13.74 24.26 19.06
CA ARG A 496 -13.07 25.45 18.48
C ARG A 496 -13.80 25.99 17.24
N HIS A 497 -14.46 25.11 16.49
CA HIS A 497 -15.29 25.46 15.34
C HIS A 497 -16.75 25.77 15.68
N GLY A 498 -17.12 25.80 16.97
CA GLY A 498 -18.47 26.14 17.42
C GLY A 498 -19.47 24.99 17.37
N ASP A 499 -19.07 23.79 16.93
CA ASP A 499 -19.94 22.61 16.89
C ASP A 499 -19.95 21.87 18.24
N GLN A 500 -20.72 22.42 19.17
CA GLN A 500 -20.81 21.88 20.53
C GLN A 500 -21.55 20.54 20.59
N ALA A 501 -22.42 20.23 19.62
CA ALA A 501 -23.14 18.96 19.58
C ALA A 501 -22.18 17.82 19.23
N ARG A 502 -21.42 17.98 18.14
CA ARG A 502 -20.36 17.04 17.77
C ARG A 502 -19.26 16.96 18.82
N ALA A 503 -18.89 18.08 19.42
CA ALA A 503 -17.91 18.10 20.51
C ALA A 503 -18.29 17.18 21.69
N ARG A 504 -19.56 17.18 22.10
CA ARG A 504 -20.07 16.29 23.16
C ARG A 504 -20.14 14.85 22.68
N LEU A 505 -20.63 14.66 21.46
CA LEU A 505 -20.85 13.35 20.88
C LEU A 505 -19.53 12.57 20.68
N TYR A 506 -18.50 13.18 20.08
CA TYR A 506 -17.19 12.54 19.92
C TYR A 506 -16.55 12.19 21.27
N ARG A 507 -16.60 13.12 22.23
CA ARG A 507 -16.06 12.90 23.58
C ARG A 507 -16.81 11.80 24.33
N ALA A 508 -18.13 11.75 24.24
CA ALA A 508 -18.94 10.72 24.90
C ALA A 508 -18.71 9.33 24.29
N THR A 509 -18.51 9.23 22.97
CA THR A 509 -18.10 7.98 22.31
C THR A 509 -16.70 7.55 22.75
N ALA A 510 -15.73 8.46 22.75
CA ALA A 510 -14.38 8.18 23.25
C ALA A 510 -14.40 7.69 24.71
N ASP A 511 -15.20 8.32 25.57
CA ASP A 511 -15.35 7.92 26.96
C ASP A 511 -16.02 6.55 27.12
N HIS A 512 -16.99 6.22 26.25
CA HIS A 512 -17.55 4.87 26.21
C HIS A 512 -16.48 3.84 25.85
N PHE A 513 -15.69 4.09 24.80
CA PHE A 513 -14.61 3.19 24.41
C PHE A 513 -13.57 3.04 25.53
N ALA A 514 -13.14 4.15 26.15
CA ALA A 514 -12.19 4.13 27.26
C ALA A 514 -12.69 3.33 28.47
N ARG A 515 -13.98 3.42 28.82
CA ARG A 515 -14.58 2.62 29.91
C ARG A 515 -14.76 1.15 29.55
N SER A 516 -15.05 0.85 28.28
CA SER A 516 -15.38 -0.50 27.83
C SER A 516 -14.16 -1.33 27.42
N ILE A 517 -13.03 -0.70 27.11
CA ILE A 517 -11.90 -1.41 26.47
C ILE A 517 -11.45 -2.65 27.25
N ARG A 518 -11.37 -2.59 28.58
CA ARG A 518 -11.02 -3.76 29.40
C ARG A 518 -12.00 -4.91 29.25
N THR A 519 -13.29 -4.59 29.19
CA THR A 519 -14.34 -5.62 29.02
C THR A 519 -14.26 -6.28 27.66
N TRP A 520 -13.69 -5.61 26.66
CA TRP A 520 -13.53 -6.14 25.31
C TRP A 520 -12.21 -6.87 25.10
N THR A 521 -11.15 -6.51 25.82
CA THR A 521 -9.78 -6.92 25.46
C THR A 521 -8.97 -7.59 26.57
N VAL A 522 -9.46 -7.59 27.82
CA VAL A 522 -8.76 -8.24 28.95
C VAL A 522 -9.44 -9.57 29.26
N THR A 523 -8.75 -10.68 28.99
CA THR A 523 -9.24 -12.02 29.35
C THR A 523 -9.07 -12.26 30.85
N THR A 524 -9.97 -13.05 31.43
CA THR A 524 -9.87 -13.60 32.79
C THR A 524 -9.81 -15.13 32.83
N THR A 525 -9.96 -15.77 31.67
CA THR A 525 -9.98 -17.22 31.49
C THR A 525 -8.82 -17.76 30.65
N GLY A 526 -8.01 -16.87 30.08
CA GLY A 526 -6.83 -17.26 29.31
C GLY A 526 -5.72 -17.89 30.18
N PRO A 527 -4.81 -18.67 29.58
CA PRO A 527 -3.92 -19.56 30.34
C PRO A 527 -2.67 -18.91 30.97
N TYR A 528 -2.32 -17.66 30.64
CA TYR A 528 -0.99 -17.11 31.01
C TYR A 528 -0.92 -16.38 32.33
N ALA A 529 -2.01 -15.75 32.75
CA ALA A 529 -2.14 -15.04 34.02
C ALA A 529 -3.62 -14.90 34.39
N PRO A 530 -3.98 -14.57 35.64
CA PRO A 530 -5.38 -14.37 36.04
C PRO A 530 -6.12 -13.31 35.21
N ARG A 531 -5.39 -12.30 34.72
CA ARG A 531 -5.90 -11.22 33.86
C ARG A 531 -4.78 -10.68 32.97
N TYR A 532 -5.05 -10.45 31.69
CA TYR A 532 -4.12 -9.81 30.75
C TYR A 532 -4.82 -9.38 29.45
N PHE A 533 -4.23 -8.42 28.74
CA PHE A 533 -4.67 -8.00 27.41
C PHE A 533 -4.36 -9.08 26.35
N LEU A 534 -5.34 -9.36 25.50
CA LEU A 534 -5.18 -10.15 24.28
C LEU A 534 -4.67 -9.28 23.12
N ARG A 535 -4.23 -9.91 22.01
CA ARG A 535 -4.07 -9.20 20.73
C ARG A 535 -5.36 -8.49 20.31
N LEU A 536 -6.46 -9.23 20.32
CA LEU A 536 -7.83 -8.75 20.08
C LEU A 536 -8.83 -9.82 20.50
N SER A 537 -10.09 -9.42 20.71
CA SER A 537 -11.22 -10.36 20.77
C SER A 537 -12.12 -10.24 19.54
N ARG A 538 -12.69 -11.36 19.08
CA ARG A 538 -13.52 -11.37 17.86
C ARG A 538 -14.87 -10.69 18.04
N THR A 539 -15.49 -10.89 19.18
CA THR A 539 -16.88 -10.48 19.43
C THR A 539 -17.02 -9.39 20.49
N GLY A 540 -15.90 -8.90 21.04
CA GLY A 540 -15.92 -8.03 22.22
C GLY A 540 -16.09 -8.79 23.53
N ASP A 541 -16.08 -10.13 23.48
CA ASP A 541 -15.96 -10.98 24.66
C ASP A 541 -14.56 -11.63 24.65
N PRO A 542 -13.61 -11.16 25.49
CA PRO A 542 -12.26 -11.70 25.55
C PRO A 542 -12.18 -13.09 26.20
N ASP A 543 -13.25 -13.57 26.84
CA ASP A 543 -13.32 -14.90 27.46
C ASP A 543 -14.06 -15.93 26.60
N ALA A 544 -14.64 -15.50 25.48
CA ALA A 544 -15.26 -16.40 24.51
C ALA A 544 -14.26 -17.42 23.95
N ALA A 545 -14.73 -18.65 23.79
CA ALA A 545 -14.01 -19.70 23.09
C ALA A 545 -14.10 -19.48 21.56
N ALA A 546 -13.41 -18.46 21.08
CA ALA A 546 -13.26 -18.12 19.67
C ALA A 546 -11.82 -18.40 19.22
N SER A 547 -11.66 -18.92 18.01
CA SER A 547 -10.34 -19.17 17.42
C SER A 547 -10.22 -18.48 16.07
N TYR A 548 -8.98 -18.19 15.66
CA TYR A 548 -8.70 -17.68 14.33
C TYR A 548 -7.32 -18.05 13.80
N ASN A 549 -7.21 -18.13 12.47
CA ASN A 549 -5.94 -18.33 11.79
C ASN A 549 -5.07 -17.08 11.94
N LEU A 550 -3.80 -17.27 12.30
CA LEU A 550 -2.85 -16.18 12.52
C LEU A 550 -2.32 -15.55 11.21
N GLY A 551 -2.58 -16.16 10.04
CA GLY A 551 -2.09 -15.72 8.75
C GLY A 551 -0.66 -16.18 8.47
N ASN A 552 -0.15 -15.88 7.27
CA ASN A 552 1.26 -16.06 6.90
C ASN A 552 1.84 -17.48 7.10
N GLY A 553 1.00 -18.51 6.94
CA GLY A 553 1.38 -19.91 7.20
C GLY A 553 1.27 -20.35 8.66
N GLY A 554 0.89 -19.45 9.56
CA GLY A 554 0.62 -19.73 10.97
C GLY A 554 -0.68 -20.52 11.18
N PRO A 555 -0.81 -21.22 12.33
CA PRO A 555 -1.97 -22.06 12.62
C PRO A 555 -3.20 -21.24 13.06
N THR A 556 -4.30 -21.97 13.29
CA THR A 556 -5.49 -21.43 13.97
C THR A 556 -5.32 -21.58 15.48
N GLU A 557 -5.45 -20.48 16.21
CA GLU A 557 -5.27 -20.43 17.66
C GLU A 557 -6.50 -19.86 18.38
N ASP A 558 -6.70 -20.26 19.64
CA ASP A 558 -7.69 -19.67 20.54
C ASP A 558 -7.32 -18.21 20.83
N GLN A 559 -8.25 -17.28 20.67
CA GLN A 559 -8.00 -15.85 20.89
C GLN A 559 -7.38 -15.56 22.26
N ARG A 560 -7.73 -16.36 23.27
CA ARG A 560 -7.25 -16.19 24.66
C ARG A 560 -5.77 -16.54 24.81
N ARG A 561 -5.18 -17.21 23.81
CA ARG A 561 -3.75 -17.58 23.75
C ARG A 561 -2.93 -16.60 22.91
N VAL A 562 -3.56 -15.70 22.15
CA VAL A 562 -2.85 -14.80 21.25
C VAL A 562 -2.53 -13.48 21.95
N VAL A 563 -1.23 -13.24 22.16
CA VAL A 563 -0.69 -12.08 22.90
C VAL A 563 -0.04 -11.10 21.92
N ASP A 564 -0.26 -9.80 22.13
CA ASP A 564 0.39 -8.68 21.42
C ASP A 564 0.67 -7.57 22.46
N ALA A 565 1.73 -6.79 22.25
CA ALA A 565 2.07 -5.65 23.12
C ALA A 565 1.28 -4.36 22.83
N GLY A 566 0.36 -4.36 21.86
CA GLY A 566 -0.35 -3.20 21.34
C GLY A 566 -1.26 -2.49 22.35
N PHE A 567 -1.54 -3.11 23.49
CA PHE A 567 -2.17 -2.42 24.62
C PHE A 567 -1.30 -1.29 25.20
N LEU A 568 0.02 -1.27 24.92
CA LEU A 568 0.90 -0.17 25.30
C LEU A 568 0.54 1.16 24.63
N GLU A 569 -0.20 1.13 23.51
CA GLU A 569 -0.78 2.35 22.93
C GLU A 569 -1.72 3.08 23.91
N LEU A 570 -2.35 2.35 24.84
CA LEU A 570 -3.23 2.95 25.85
C LEU A 570 -2.46 3.85 26.82
N THR A 571 -1.26 3.46 27.22
CA THR A 571 -0.43 4.29 28.10
C THR A 571 0.29 5.37 27.29
N ARG A 572 0.86 5.00 26.13
CA ARG A 572 1.54 5.92 25.21
C ARG A 572 0.64 7.09 24.78
N LEU A 573 -0.62 6.83 24.44
CA LEU A 573 -1.60 7.87 24.08
C LEU A 573 -2.28 8.55 25.31
N GLY A 574 -1.91 8.15 26.54
CA GLY A 574 -2.39 8.78 27.77
C GLY A 574 -3.82 8.42 28.17
N ILE A 575 -4.34 7.28 27.73
CA ILE A 575 -5.68 6.79 28.05
C ILE A 575 -5.67 6.03 29.38
N LEU A 576 -4.65 5.22 29.61
CA LEU A 576 -4.40 4.54 30.88
C LEU A 576 -3.13 5.09 31.54
N PRO A 577 -3.06 5.10 32.88
CA PRO A 577 -1.82 5.42 33.57
C PRO A 577 -0.78 4.30 33.35
N PRO A 578 0.52 4.61 33.38
CA PRO A 578 1.56 3.62 33.08
C PRO A 578 1.70 2.52 34.15
N ASP A 579 1.22 2.77 35.37
CA ASP A 579 1.15 1.84 36.49
C ASP A 579 -0.21 1.11 36.60
N ASP A 580 -1.02 1.16 35.54
CA ASP A 580 -2.30 0.47 35.49
C ASP A 580 -2.15 -1.04 35.77
N PRO A 581 -3.00 -1.65 36.64
CA PRO A 581 -2.82 -3.03 37.06
C PRO A 581 -2.98 -4.06 35.94
N ASP A 582 -3.89 -3.86 34.97
CA ASP A 582 -4.03 -4.81 33.85
C ASP A 582 -2.86 -4.65 32.85
N VAL A 583 -2.35 -3.42 32.66
CA VAL A 583 -1.13 -3.16 31.88
C VAL A 583 0.05 -3.90 32.53
N LEU A 584 0.31 -3.66 33.81
CA LEU A 584 1.40 -4.29 34.55
C LEU A 584 1.29 -5.82 34.60
N ALA A 585 0.08 -6.36 34.72
CA ALA A 585 -0.15 -7.81 34.67
C ALA A 585 0.11 -8.42 33.29
N SER A 586 -0.06 -7.64 32.22
CA SER A 586 0.15 -8.09 30.84
C SER A 586 1.62 -8.07 30.42
N LEU A 587 2.46 -7.22 31.02
CA LEU A 587 3.88 -7.10 30.65
C LEU A 587 4.66 -8.43 30.80
N PRO A 588 4.56 -9.19 31.91
CA PRO A 588 5.24 -10.48 32.02
C PRO A 588 4.67 -11.54 31.09
N VAL A 589 3.40 -11.43 30.69
CA VAL A 589 2.78 -12.33 29.71
C VAL A 589 3.39 -12.10 28.33
N VAL A 590 3.47 -10.84 27.89
CA VAL A 590 4.19 -10.44 26.67
C VAL A 590 5.63 -10.93 26.70
N ASP A 591 6.35 -10.67 27.79
CA ASP A 591 7.75 -11.06 27.94
C ASP A 591 7.96 -12.58 27.97
N ARG A 592 6.97 -13.35 28.43
CA ARG A 592 7.04 -14.81 28.40
C ARG A 592 6.77 -15.38 27.01
N VAL A 593 5.79 -14.82 26.30
CA VAL A 593 5.25 -15.41 25.08
C VAL A 593 6.06 -14.98 23.86
N ILE A 594 6.22 -13.67 23.65
CA ILE A 594 6.69 -13.11 22.38
C ILE A 594 8.06 -12.40 22.46
N ARG A 595 8.71 -12.38 23.62
CA ARG A 595 10.08 -11.83 23.75
C ARG A 595 11.14 -12.88 23.45
N ARG A 596 12.23 -12.48 22.80
CA ARG A 596 13.45 -13.28 22.67
C ARG A 596 14.68 -12.44 23.02
N GLU A 597 15.70 -13.11 23.55
CA GLU A 597 17.03 -12.51 23.75
C GLU A 597 17.88 -12.78 22.52
N THR A 598 18.64 -11.78 22.10
CA THR A 598 19.60 -11.89 21.00
C THR A 598 20.99 -11.45 21.46
N ALA A 599 22.00 -11.68 20.63
CA ALA A 599 23.34 -11.12 20.85
C ALA A 599 23.35 -9.57 20.93
N SER A 600 22.34 -8.90 20.38
CA SER A 600 22.16 -7.44 20.37
C SER A 600 21.26 -6.92 21.50
N GLY A 601 20.71 -7.81 22.34
CA GLY A 601 19.74 -7.47 23.39
C GLY A 601 18.33 -7.99 23.09
N PRO A 602 17.34 -7.67 23.93
CA PRO A 602 16.00 -8.24 23.78
C PRO A 602 15.21 -7.59 22.64
N GLY A 603 14.38 -8.40 21.98
CA GLY A 603 13.36 -7.97 21.03
C GLY A 603 12.06 -8.75 21.21
N TRP A 604 11.01 -8.32 20.51
CA TRP A 604 9.68 -8.92 20.58
C TRP A 604 9.14 -9.19 19.18
N TYR A 605 8.47 -10.33 18.99
CA TYR A 605 7.61 -10.54 17.83
C TYR A 605 6.38 -9.64 17.92
N ARG A 606 5.66 -9.47 16.80
CA ARG A 606 4.39 -8.72 16.75
C ARG A 606 3.36 -9.33 17.70
N TYR A 607 3.11 -10.62 17.54
CA TYR A 607 2.17 -11.40 18.33
C TYR A 607 2.53 -12.90 18.32
N GLY A 608 1.84 -13.68 19.15
CA GLY A 608 1.91 -15.14 19.12
C GLY A 608 1.32 -15.79 20.37
N SER A 609 1.55 -17.10 20.51
CA SER A 609 1.22 -17.89 21.71
C SER A 609 2.46 -18.62 22.23
N ASP A 610 2.34 -19.35 23.35
CA ASP A 610 3.43 -20.18 23.87
C ASP A 610 3.59 -21.54 23.15
N THR A 611 2.80 -21.78 22.10
CA THR A 611 2.99 -22.89 21.15
C THR A 611 4.06 -22.50 20.12
N ALA A 612 5.04 -23.38 19.86
CA ALA A 612 6.04 -23.13 18.82
C ALA A 612 5.42 -22.97 17.42
N GLY A 613 5.93 -22.01 16.64
CA GLY A 613 5.47 -21.59 15.31
C GLY A 613 4.10 -20.94 15.29
N THR A 614 3.71 -20.37 16.43
CA THR A 614 2.58 -19.42 16.51
C THR A 614 3.06 -17.99 16.69
N GLU A 615 4.36 -17.81 16.90
CA GLU A 615 5.02 -16.56 16.57
C GLU A 615 4.61 -16.19 15.14
N ASP A 616 4.26 -14.92 14.95
CA ASP A 616 4.00 -14.29 13.66
C ASP A 616 4.72 -14.99 12.48
N GLY A 617 4.03 -15.27 11.36
CA GLY A 617 4.61 -15.92 10.17
C GLY A 617 5.13 -14.96 9.08
N TYR A 618 5.08 -13.64 9.29
CA TYR A 618 5.55 -12.63 8.33
C TYR A 618 7.06 -12.40 8.44
N GLY A 619 7.86 -13.30 7.87
CA GLY A 619 9.32 -13.13 7.87
C GLY A 619 10.07 -14.17 7.03
N ASP A 620 11.39 -14.04 6.97
CA ASP A 620 12.25 -15.00 6.27
C ASP A 620 12.10 -16.39 6.92
N CYS A 621 12.15 -17.45 6.12
CA CYS A 621 11.94 -18.81 6.64
C CYS A 621 13.02 -19.20 7.64
N HIS A 622 12.66 -19.90 8.72
CA HIS A 622 13.63 -20.56 9.60
C HIS A 622 13.21 -22.00 9.90
N GLU A 623 13.94 -22.99 9.39
CA GLU A 623 13.76 -24.39 9.83
C GLU A 623 14.57 -24.57 11.13
N PRO A 624 13.91 -24.76 12.28
CA PRO A 624 12.90 -25.80 12.56
C PRO A 624 11.52 -25.26 12.97
N ASP A 625 11.17 -24.03 12.58
CA ASP A 625 9.83 -23.48 12.77
C ASP A 625 8.78 -24.44 12.16
N PRO A 626 7.68 -24.77 12.87
CA PRO A 626 6.65 -25.65 12.34
C PRO A 626 5.75 -24.99 11.28
N THR A 627 5.98 -23.73 10.90
CA THR A 627 5.46 -23.20 9.65
C THR A 627 5.97 -24.06 8.48
N SER A 628 5.15 -24.27 7.45
CA SER A 628 5.51 -25.09 6.28
C SER A 628 6.54 -24.41 5.35
N CYS A 629 7.28 -23.44 5.86
CA CYS A 629 8.17 -22.58 5.11
C CYS A 629 9.59 -23.20 5.05
N ALA A 630 10.13 -23.35 3.84
CA ALA A 630 11.45 -23.94 3.60
C ALA A 630 11.99 -23.51 2.23
N PRO A 631 13.33 -23.44 2.04
CA PRO A 631 14.38 -23.67 3.06
C PRO A 631 14.63 -22.44 3.95
N SER A 632 15.42 -22.61 5.02
CA SER A 632 15.85 -21.48 5.88
C SER A 632 16.49 -20.34 5.09
N GLY A 633 16.10 -19.10 5.39
CA GLY A 633 16.50 -17.88 4.71
C GLY A 633 15.74 -17.59 3.41
N LYS A 634 14.77 -18.44 3.04
CA LYS A 634 13.86 -18.17 1.93
C LYS A 634 13.01 -16.91 2.23
N PRO A 635 12.94 -15.95 1.30
CA PRO A 635 12.12 -14.74 1.47
C PRO A 635 10.60 -15.03 1.51
N TRP A 636 9.89 -14.35 2.42
CA TRP A 636 8.44 -14.51 2.65
C TRP A 636 7.53 -14.40 1.39
N PRO A 637 7.67 -13.40 0.49
CA PRO A 637 6.66 -13.14 -0.55
C PRO A 637 6.59 -14.23 -1.62
N THR A 638 7.53 -15.16 -1.64
CA THR A 638 7.59 -16.26 -2.61
C THR A 638 6.57 -17.37 -2.31
N GLY A 639 6.00 -17.39 -1.10
CA GLY A 639 4.95 -18.33 -0.71
C GLY A 639 3.86 -17.75 0.19
N ASN A 640 3.96 -16.46 0.56
CA ASN A 640 3.13 -15.82 1.58
C ASN A 640 3.09 -16.63 2.90
N ASN A 641 4.20 -17.30 3.21
CA ASN A 641 4.39 -18.10 4.41
C ASN A 641 5.86 -18.01 4.85
N GLY A 642 6.09 -17.92 6.16
CA GLY A 642 7.43 -17.73 6.69
C GLY A 642 7.48 -17.84 8.20
N SER A 643 8.60 -17.39 8.76
CA SER A 643 8.83 -17.23 10.19
C SER A 643 9.03 -15.75 10.45
N GLY A 644 8.06 -15.09 11.06
CA GLY A 644 8.23 -13.70 11.50
C GLY A 644 9.36 -13.58 12.52
N HIS A 645 9.95 -12.39 12.59
CA HIS A 645 11.12 -12.13 13.44
C HIS A 645 10.86 -10.99 14.42
N LEU A 646 11.88 -10.63 15.22
CA LEU A 646 11.75 -9.57 16.21
C LEU A 646 11.66 -8.20 15.56
N TRP A 647 10.76 -7.34 16.04
CA TRP A 647 10.61 -5.98 15.54
C TRP A 647 11.32 -4.99 16.48
N PRO A 648 12.43 -4.33 16.06
CA PRO A 648 13.14 -3.39 16.93
C PRO A 648 12.26 -2.23 17.41
N VAL A 649 11.28 -1.80 16.61
CA VAL A 649 10.32 -0.76 17.00
C VAL A 649 9.56 -1.12 18.28
N LEU A 650 9.26 -2.41 18.51
CA LEU A 650 8.55 -2.88 19.71
C LEU A 650 9.42 -2.82 20.97
N ALA A 651 10.75 -2.96 20.83
CA ALA A 651 11.67 -2.63 21.92
C ALA A 651 11.62 -1.13 22.26
N GLY A 652 11.39 -0.28 21.26
CA GLY A 652 11.15 1.15 21.44
C GLY A 652 9.82 1.47 22.14
N GLU A 653 8.72 0.82 21.76
CA GLU A 653 7.43 0.94 22.45
C GLU A 653 7.54 0.47 23.92
N ARG A 654 8.24 -0.65 24.15
CA ARG A 654 8.56 -1.14 25.50
C ARG A 654 9.41 -0.13 26.30
N ALA A 655 10.34 0.55 25.64
CA ALA A 655 11.18 1.58 26.25
C ALA A 655 10.37 2.80 26.68
N GLU A 656 9.36 3.21 25.91
CA GLU A 656 8.43 4.28 26.30
C GLU A 656 7.63 3.90 27.55
N GLN A 657 7.18 2.65 27.67
CA GLN A 657 6.54 2.16 28.89
C GLN A 657 7.50 2.15 30.09
N ALA A 658 8.74 1.70 29.90
CA ALA A 658 9.77 1.72 30.95
C ALA A 658 10.05 3.16 31.42
N LEU A 659 10.17 4.09 30.48
CA LEU A 659 10.37 5.52 30.73
C LEU A 659 9.21 6.12 31.53
N GLN A 660 7.97 5.77 31.19
CA GLN A 660 6.79 6.23 31.93
C GLN A 660 6.74 5.72 33.38
N ASN A 661 7.27 4.54 33.64
CA ASN A 661 7.42 3.97 34.99
C ASN A 661 8.68 4.43 35.73
N GLY A 662 9.46 5.35 35.14
CA GLY A 662 10.69 5.88 35.74
C GLY A 662 11.92 4.99 35.56
N ASP A 663 11.84 3.90 34.80
CA ASP A 663 12.97 3.03 34.47
C ASP A 663 13.78 3.58 33.27
N GLN A 664 14.55 4.63 33.54
CA GLN A 664 15.43 5.27 32.56
C GLN A 664 16.53 4.33 32.05
N ALA A 665 17.01 3.42 32.92
CA ALA A 665 18.07 2.50 32.60
C ALA A 665 17.57 1.44 31.60
N GLY A 666 16.39 0.86 31.85
CA GLY A 666 15.71 -0.05 30.93
C GLY A 666 15.42 0.61 29.59
N ALA A 667 14.86 1.83 29.59
CA ALA A 667 14.59 2.56 28.34
C ALA A 667 15.86 2.81 27.51
N THR A 668 16.97 3.18 28.18
CA THR A 668 18.28 3.39 27.51
C THR A 668 18.88 2.09 26.99
N ALA A 669 18.72 0.98 27.72
CA ALA A 669 19.18 -0.34 27.31
C ALA A 669 18.42 -0.83 26.06
N LEU A 670 17.11 -0.62 26.01
CA LEU A 670 16.28 -0.97 24.85
C LEU A 670 16.59 -0.11 23.62
N LEU A 671 16.81 1.19 23.77
CA LEU A 671 17.31 2.03 22.68
C LEU A 671 18.68 1.52 22.16
N SER A 672 19.54 1.05 23.06
CA SER A 672 20.83 0.48 22.67
C SER A 672 20.67 -0.83 21.91
N ALA A 673 19.70 -1.67 22.28
CA ALA A 673 19.36 -2.90 21.57
C ALA A 673 18.83 -2.60 20.15
N MET A 674 17.91 -1.63 20.02
CA MET A 674 17.44 -1.17 18.69
C MET A 674 18.61 -0.75 17.80
N ARG A 675 19.55 0.03 18.34
CA ARG A 675 20.75 0.46 17.60
C ARG A 675 21.64 -0.73 17.21
N ALA A 676 21.80 -1.72 18.07
CA ALA A 676 22.63 -2.89 17.81
C ALA A 676 22.03 -3.81 16.73
N MET A 677 20.69 -3.84 16.61
CA MET A 677 19.97 -4.55 15.55
C MET A 677 19.99 -3.86 14.18
N ALA A 678 20.54 -2.64 14.10
CA ALA A 678 20.53 -1.85 12.88
C ALA A 678 21.32 -2.48 11.72
N SER A 679 20.88 -2.24 10.48
CA SER A 679 21.68 -2.54 9.29
C SER A 679 22.67 -1.42 8.96
N GLY A 680 23.77 -1.80 8.30
CA GLY A 680 24.75 -0.88 7.75
C GLY A 680 25.29 0.13 8.76
N THR A 681 24.98 1.41 8.55
CA THR A 681 25.49 2.52 9.36
C THR A 681 24.61 2.92 10.55
N GLY A 682 23.51 2.21 10.80
CA GLY A 682 22.53 2.55 11.83
C GLY A 682 21.10 2.68 11.30
N LEU A 683 20.79 2.02 10.19
CA LEU A 683 19.45 1.96 9.64
C LEU A 683 18.64 0.93 10.44
N ILE A 684 17.64 1.39 11.20
CA ILE A 684 16.84 0.49 12.04
C ILE A 684 15.90 -0.30 11.13
N PRO A 685 16.00 -1.65 11.10
CA PRO A 685 15.15 -2.47 10.25
C PRO A 685 13.75 -2.61 10.84
N GLU A 686 12.82 -3.05 10.01
CA GLU A 686 11.54 -3.58 10.46
C GLU A 686 11.72 -4.83 11.31
N GLN A 687 12.56 -5.77 10.85
CA GLN A 687 12.82 -7.04 11.54
C GLN A 687 14.29 -7.31 11.82
N ALA A 688 14.55 -7.99 12.92
CA ALA A 688 15.86 -8.46 13.36
C ALA A 688 15.81 -9.98 13.64
N TRP A 689 16.84 -10.68 13.17
CA TRP A 689 16.99 -12.13 13.23
C TRP A 689 17.45 -12.57 14.61
N GLU A 690 16.69 -13.45 15.25
CA GLU A 690 16.93 -14.01 16.59
C GLU A 690 17.47 -15.44 16.56
N ASN A 691 17.43 -16.08 15.41
CA ASN A 691 17.84 -17.46 15.22
C ASN A 691 19.37 -17.56 15.03
N PRO A 692 19.96 -18.76 15.06
CA PRO A 692 21.39 -18.93 14.81
C PRO A 692 21.85 -18.30 13.50
N ASP A 693 23.11 -17.86 13.46
CA ASP A 693 23.73 -17.30 12.26
C ASP A 693 23.52 -18.21 11.04
N LEU A 694 22.97 -17.64 9.97
CA LEU A 694 22.71 -18.32 8.70
C LEU A 694 23.60 -17.67 7.63
N PRO A 695 24.52 -18.40 6.98
CA PRO A 695 25.34 -17.83 5.91
C PRO A 695 24.49 -17.40 4.70
N ALA A 696 25.02 -16.44 3.94
CA ALA A 696 24.47 -16.09 2.64
C ALA A 696 24.68 -17.24 1.65
N SER A 697 23.71 -17.43 0.75
CA SER A 697 23.84 -18.37 -0.37
C SER A 697 24.96 -17.94 -1.32
N PRO A 698 25.53 -18.88 -2.11
CA PRO A 698 26.51 -18.55 -3.14
C PRO A 698 25.99 -17.48 -4.11
N TYR A 699 26.89 -16.63 -4.61
CA TYR A 699 26.55 -15.63 -5.62
C TYR A 699 25.86 -16.27 -6.84
N GLY A 700 24.72 -15.69 -7.26
CA GLY A 700 23.92 -16.19 -8.39
C GLY A 700 22.96 -17.33 -8.03
N ALA A 701 22.78 -17.65 -6.74
CA ALA A 701 21.69 -18.53 -6.30
C ALA A 701 20.31 -17.94 -6.63
N ASP A 702 19.31 -18.80 -6.77
CA ASP A 702 17.94 -18.41 -7.06
C ASP A 702 17.39 -17.46 -5.96
N PRO A 703 17.06 -16.21 -6.29
CA PRO A 703 16.60 -15.24 -5.30
C PRO A 703 15.31 -15.66 -4.59
N ALA A 704 14.50 -16.54 -5.19
CA ALA A 704 13.28 -17.03 -4.57
C ALA A 704 13.53 -17.96 -3.37
N THR A 705 14.76 -18.48 -3.21
CA THR A 705 15.12 -19.40 -2.12
C THR A 705 16.44 -19.04 -1.43
N ALA A 706 17.18 -18.06 -1.95
CA ALA A 706 18.51 -17.71 -1.46
C ALA A 706 18.46 -16.95 -0.13
N SER A 707 19.20 -17.44 0.86
CA SER A 707 19.54 -16.68 2.06
C SER A 707 20.44 -15.49 1.68
N ILE A 708 20.07 -14.30 2.17
CA ILE A 708 20.92 -13.10 2.08
C ILE A 708 21.97 -13.04 3.19
N GLY A 709 21.97 -14.03 4.08
CA GLY A 709 22.83 -14.13 5.26
C GLY A 709 22.27 -13.35 6.45
N PHE A 710 22.28 -13.96 7.63
CA PHE A 710 21.71 -13.42 8.86
C PHE A 710 22.63 -13.71 10.04
N ARG A 711 22.54 -12.87 11.06
CA ARG A 711 23.27 -13.01 12.32
C ARG A 711 22.32 -12.82 13.47
N ASP A 712 22.49 -13.56 14.55
CA ASP A 712 21.75 -13.38 15.79
C ASP A 712 21.87 -11.91 16.25
N GLY A 713 20.73 -11.25 16.45
CA GLY A 713 20.61 -9.85 16.82
C GLY A 713 20.89 -8.87 15.69
N GLY A 714 21.03 -9.32 14.44
CA GLY A 714 21.22 -8.49 13.25
C GLY A 714 19.93 -8.30 12.43
N PRO A 715 19.95 -7.44 11.41
CA PRO A 715 18.79 -7.20 10.53
C PRO A 715 18.39 -8.45 9.71
N ALA A 716 17.08 -8.75 9.68
CA ALA A 716 16.47 -9.77 8.81
C ALA A 716 16.35 -9.29 7.35
N GLY A 717 15.53 -9.98 6.53
CA GLY A 717 15.41 -9.74 5.08
C GLY A 717 14.30 -8.77 4.68
N SER A 718 13.49 -8.33 5.65
CA SER A 718 12.46 -7.31 5.43
C SER A 718 13.05 -5.89 5.31
N ALA A 719 12.20 -4.86 5.37
CA ALA A 719 12.60 -3.49 5.05
C ALA A 719 13.64 -2.93 6.03
N SER A 720 14.73 -2.36 5.52
CA SER A 720 15.65 -1.55 6.33
C SER A 720 16.21 -0.36 5.52
N PRO A 721 15.93 0.89 5.90
CA PRO A 721 15.31 1.31 7.16
C PRO A 721 13.79 1.20 7.17
N LEU A 722 13.16 1.00 8.32
CA LEU A 722 11.73 1.25 8.50
C LEU A 722 11.52 2.70 8.99
N THR A 723 10.71 3.50 8.28
CA THR A 723 10.46 4.91 8.63
C THR A 723 9.83 5.03 10.03
N TRP A 724 8.89 4.14 10.38
CA TRP A 724 8.32 4.05 11.72
C TRP A 724 9.40 3.83 12.79
N ALA A 725 10.27 2.82 12.63
CA ALA A 725 11.33 2.53 13.61
C ALA A 725 12.34 3.69 13.76
N GLN A 726 12.64 4.42 12.68
CA GLN A 726 13.48 5.60 12.74
C GLN A 726 12.81 6.74 13.52
N ALA A 727 11.50 6.94 13.33
CA ALA A 727 10.75 7.92 14.11
C ALA A 727 10.65 7.54 15.59
N GLN A 728 10.59 6.24 15.90
CA GLN A 728 10.65 5.73 17.27
C GLN A 728 11.99 6.07 17.94
N VAL A 729 13.12 5.91 17.23
CA VAL A 729 14.43 6.33 17.75
C VAL A 729 14.48 7.83 18.03
N VAL A 730 13.99 8.67 17.10
CA VAL A 730 13.97 10.13 17.25
C VAL A 730 13.19 10.55 18.50
N ARG A 731 11.96 10.05 18.67
CA ARG A 731 11.11 10.44 19.80
C ARG A 731 11.61 9.89 21.13
N LEU A 732 12.13 8.65 21.15
CA LEU A 732 12.65 8.04 22.37
C LEU A 732 13.89 8.79 22.86
N ILE A 733 14.84 9.11 21.98
CA ILE A 733 16.03 9.91 22.33
C ILE A 733 15.64 11.25 22.97
N LEU A 734 14.62 11.91 22.42
CA LEU A 734 14.14 13.20 22.93
C LEU A 734 13.30 13.08 24.21
N SER A 735 12.78 11.88 24.50
CA SER A 735 12.02 11.59 25.72
C SER A 735 12.91 11.22 26.89
N LEU A 736 14.10 10.66 26.65
CA LEU A 736 15.04 10.26 27.70
C LEU A 736 15.35 11.40 28.68
N GLY A 737 15.35 11.08 29.98
CA GLY A 737 15.46 12.05 31.07
C GLY A 737 14.14 12.70 31.49
N GLY A 738 13.07 12.52 30.70
CA GLY A 738 11.68 12.81 31.10
C GLY A 738 10.97 11.57 31.65
N THR A 739 9.71 11.73 32.04
CA THR A 739 8.87 10.64 32.57
C THR A 739 7.71 10.29 31.64
N ARG A 740 7.70 10.81 30.41
CA ARG A 740 6.66 10.55 29.40
C ARG A 740 7.22 10.64 27.99
N PRO A 741 6.62 9.97 27.00
CA PRO A 741 6.89 10.21 25.59
C PRO A 741 6.58 11.67 25.22
N VAL A 742 7.44 12.31 24.43
CA VAL A 742 7.32 13.74 24.09
C VAL A 742 6.12 14.07 23.21
N GLU A 743 5.61 13.10 22.47
CA GLU A 743 4.45 13.19 21.58
C GLU A 743 3.13 12.78 22.27
N GLN A 744 3.15 12.30 23.52
CA GLN A 744 1.95 11.88 24.23
C GLN A 744 0.90 13.01 24.24
N PRO A 745 -0.33 12.79 23.75
CA PRO A 745 -1.32 13.85 23.56
C PRO A 745 -1.89 14.35 24.89
N GLU A 746 -1.47 15.55 25.27
CA GLU A 746 -1.85 16.17 26.54
C GLU A 746 -3.37 16.26 26.77
N ILE A 747 -4.16 16.47 25.70
CA ILE A 747 -5.63 16.53 25.83
C ILE A 747 -6.27 15.20 26.22
N VAL A 748 -5.71 14.08 25.76
CA VAL A 748 -6.18 12.73 26.07
C VAL A 748 -5.77 12.41 27.50
N ARG A 749 -4.49 12.59 27.82
CA ARG A 749 -3.93 12.39 29.16
C ARG A 749 -4.67 13.18 30.23
N ARG A 750 -4.95 14.46 29.98
CA ARG A 750 -5.69 15.30 30.93
C ARG A 750 -7.13 14.83 31.10
N ARG A 751 -7.78 14.34 30.04
CA ARG A 751 -9.16 13.85 30.10
C ARG A 751 -9.27 12.57 30.91
N TYR A 752 -8.30 11.66 30.80
CA TYR A 752 -8.36 10.36 31.46
C TYR A 752 -7.55 10.26 32.77
N ALA A 753 -6.90 11.36 33.18
CA ALA A 753 -6.39 11.51 34.54
C ALA A 753 -7.50 11.49 35.60
N ASP A 754 -8.68 12.02 35.27
CA ASP A 754 -9.93 11.88 36.03
C ASP A 754 -11.05 11.50 35.04
N PRO A 755 -11.21 10.19 34.75
CA PRO A 755 -12.03 9.74 33.64
C PRO A 755 -13.51 10.08 33.85
N PRO A 756 -14.20 10.61 32.82
CA PRO A 756 -15.63 10.91 32.91
C PRO A 756 -16.47 9.69 33.29
N GLN A 757 -17.28 9.84 34.34
CA GLN A 757 -18.16 8.78 34.81
C GLN A 757 -19.32 8.52 33.83
N ALA A 758 -19.92 7.33 33.91
CA ALA A 758 -21.06 6.98 33.08
C ALA A 758 -22.32 7.77 33.49
N ALA A 759 -23.05 8.29 32.50
CA ALA A 759 -24.41 8.77 32.68
C ALA A 759 -25.39 7.65 32.29
N PRO A 760 -26.54 7.52 32.97
CA PRO A 760 -27.58 6.59 32.52
C PRO A 760 -28.07 7.02 31.13
N LEU A 761 -28.16 6.09 30.19
CA LEU A 761 -28.77 6.30 28.89
C LEU A 761 -29.42 5.00 28.44
N THR A 762 -30.70 5.06 28.05
CA THR A 762 -31.41 3.94 27.46
C THR A 762 -32.19 4.44 26.26
N VAL A 763 -31.98 3.81 25.10
CA VAL A 763 -32.74 4.06 23.87
C VAL A 763 -33.77 2.94 23.72
N THR A 764 -35.04 3.30 23.84
CA THR A 764 -36.19 2.37 23.83
C THR A 764 -36.75 2.15 22.42
N ALA A 765 -36.60 3.12 21.52
CA ALA A 765 -36.92 2.97 20.11
C ALA A 765 -36.01 3.88 19.26
N PRO A 766 -35.70 3.51 18.01
CA PRO A 766 -36.05 2.25 17.34
C PRO A 766 -35.24 1.05 17.88
N ALA A 767 -35.72 -0.16 17.58
CA ALA A 767 -34.93 -1.36 17.79
C ALA A 767 -33.83 -1.47 16.72
N ASP A 768 -32.80 -2.25 16.99
CA ASP A 768 -31.74 -2.51 16.01
C ASP A 768 -32.31 -3.28 14.81
N GLY A 769 -31.87 -2.92 13.60
CA GLY A 769 -32.36 -3.50 12.34
C GLY A 769 -33.77 -3.07 11.93
N THR A 770 -34.36 -2.05 12.57
CA THR A 770 -35.71 -1.56 12.21
C THR A 770 -35.74 -1.03 10.78
N ALA A 771 -36.69 -1.52 9.97
CA ALA A 771 -36.98 -0.95 8.65
C ALA A 771 -37.79 0.35 8.79
N VAL A 772 -37.38 1.39 8.06
CA VAL A 772 -37.96 2.74 8.13
C VAL A 772 -38.54 3.11 6.76
N PRO A 773 -39.88 3.17 6.61
CA PRO A 773 -40.54 3.46 5.34
C PRO A 773 -40.62 4.96 5.02
N GLY A 774 -39.86 5.81 5.72
CA GLY A 774 -39.90 7.27 5.58
C GLY A 774 -38.52 7.88 5.68
N THR A 775 -38.44 9.20 5.53
CA THR A 775 -37.17 9.97 5.55
C THR A 775 -36.64 10.26 6.96
N SER A 776 -37.30 9.77 8.01
CA SER A 776 -36.85 9.91 9.39
C SER A 776 -37.39 8.82 10.29
N VAL A 777 -36.69 8.58 11.40
CA VAL A 777 -37.10 7.68 12.48
C VAL A 777 -37.14 8.44 13.81
N THR A 778 -38.14 8.14 14.64
CA THR A 778 -38.23 8.73 15.98
C THR A 778 -37.38 7.92 16.96
N VAL A 779 -36.38 8.58 17.54
CA VAL A 779 -35.51 8.03 18.59
C VAL A 779 -36.05 8.47 19.95
N THR A 780 -36.39 7.50 20.80
CA THR A 780 -36.92 7.75 22.15
C THR A 780 -36.08 7.05 23.20
N GLY A 781 -36.01 7.64 24.39
CA GLY A 781 -35.27 7.05 25.48
C GLY A 781 -35.34 7.84 26.78
N SER A 782 -34.49 7.47 27.72
CA SER A 782 -34.31 8.18 28.99
C SER A 782 -32.84 8.32 29.37
N THR A 783 -32.53 9.38 30.12
CA THR A 783 -31.22 9.69 30.70
C THR A 783 -31.39 10.56 31.95
N ALA A 784 -30.32 11.12 32.50
CA ALA A 784 -30.40 12.02 33.65
C ALA A 784 -31.22 13.29 33.32
N PRO A 785 -32.07 13.79 34.23
CA PRO A 785 -32.86 14.99 34.02
C PRO A 785 -32.02 16.18 33.56
N GLY A 786 -32.45 16.83 32.48
CA GLY A 786 -31.73 17.97 31.91
C GLY A 786 -30.40 17.63 31.23
N ALA A 787 -30.02 16.36 31.04
CA ALA A 787 -28.86 16.04 30.21
C ALA A 787 -29.03 16.53 28.76
N ARG A 788 -27.93 16.91 28.11
CA ARG A 788 -27.89 17.08 26.65
C ARG A 788 -27.88 15.70 26.02
N VAL A 789 -28.71 15.49 25.00
CA VAL A 789 -28.71 14.26 24.20
C VAL A 789 -28.39 14.65 22.77
N ASP A 790 -27.35 14.06 22.19
CA ASP A 790 -26.94 14.33 20.82
C ASP A 790 -27.12 13.04 20.01
N VAL A 791 -27.97 13.07 18.99
CA VAL A 791 -28.29 11.94 18.11
C VAL A 791 -27.65 12.16 16.75
N ALA A 792 -26.64 11.39 16.41
CA ALA A 792 -26.08 11.34 15.06
C ALA A 792 -26.77 10.25 14.24
N ALA A 793 -27.15 10.57 13.01
CA ALA A 793 -27.61 9.63 12.00
C ALA A 793 -26.60 9.64 10.85
N THR A 794 -25.90 8.52 10.68
CA THR A 794 -24.85 8.33 9.66
C THR A 794 -25.28 7.28 8.64
N PRO A 795 -25.60 7.68 7.40
CA PRO A 795 -25.81 6.74 6.30
C PRO A 795 -24.50 6.02 5.93
N VAL A 796 -24.37 4.74 6.29
CA VAL A 796 -23.11 4.00 6.08
C VAL A 796 -23.02 3.36 4.70
N ASP A 797 -24.16 3.00 4.09
CA ASP A 797 -24.15 2.44 2.73
C ASP A 797 -23.89 3.53 1.68
N THR A 798 -24.51 4.70 1.82
CA THR A 798 -24.47 5.75 0.79
C THR A 798 -23.28 6.70 0.92
N GLY A 799 -22.57 6.68 2.05
CA GLY A 799 -21.50 7.64 2.36
C GLY A 799 -22.00 9.08 2.51
N ALA A 800 -23.32 9.30 2.65
CA ALA A 800 -23.87 10.63 2.83
C ALA A 800 -23.49 11.22 4.20
N ALA A 801 -23.38 12.54 4.27
CA ALA A 801 -22.91 13.24 5.46
C ALA A 801 -23.80 13.00 6.69
N THR A 802 -23.17 12.68 7.82
CA THR A 802 -23.84 12.52 9.12
C THR A 802 -24.60 13.78 9.52
N GLN A 803 -25.83 13.58 10.00
CA GLN A 803 -26.66 14.64 10.56
C GLN A 803 -26.77 14.48 12.07
N VAL A 804 -26.63 15.58 12.81
CA VAL A 804 -26.70 15.57 14.28
C VAL A 804 -27.90 16.35 14.77
N VAL A 805 -28.72 15.70 15.60
CA VAL A 805 -29.95 16.25 16.18
C VAL A 805 -29.79 16.37 17.69
N PRO A 806 -29.47 17.57 18.21
CA PRO A 806 -29.34 17.80 19.65
C PRO A 806 -30.71 18.05 20.30
N VAL A 807 -30.98 17.36 21.41
CA VAL A 807 -32.15 17.57 22.27
C VAL A 807 -31.73 17.68 23.75
N ARG A 808 -32.68 17.96 24.63
CA ARG A 808 -32.46 17.98 26.08
C ARG A 808 -33.48 17.06 26.74
N ALA A 809 -33.01 16.22 27.65
CA ALA A 809 -33.90 15.39 28.45
C ALA A 809 -34.81 16.25 29.35
N GLY A 810 -36.07 15.85 29.47
CA GLY A 810 -37.06 16.46 30.34
C GLY A 810 -36.70 16.38 31.82
N ALA A 811 -37.55 16.97 32.68
CA ALA A 811 -37.40 16.87 34.13
C ALA A 811 -37.58 15.45 34.66
N ASP A 812 -38.31 14.61 33.92
CA ASP A 812 -38.50 13.17 34.13
C ASP A 812 -37.39 12.32 33.51
N GLY A 813 -36.42 12.95 32.82
CA GLY A 813 -35.32 12.27 32.15
C GLY A 813 -35.66 11.73 30.76
N ALA A 814 -36.90 11.83 30.28
CA ALA A 814 -37.28 11.36 28.96
C ALA A 814 -36.76 12.27 27.84
N PHE A 815 -36.45 11.69 26.67
CA PHE A 815 -36.12 12.45 25.47
C PHE A 815 -36.72 11.81 24.22
N THR A 816 -36.97 12.66 23.22
CA THR A 816 -37.39 12.27 21.87
C THR A 816 -36.63 13.11 20.86
N ALA A 817 -36.10 12.50 19.80
CA ALA A 817 -35.48 13.16 18.67
C ALA A 817 -35.97 12.52 17.36
N SER A 818 -36.09 13.31 16.30
CA SER A 818 -36.36 12.80 14.94
C SER A 818 -35.03 12.74 14.20
N ALA A 819 -34.54 11.52 13.95
CA ALA A 819 -33.29 11.29 13.24
C ALA A 819 -33.57 11.07 11.74
N PRO A 820 -32.88 11.75 10.82
CA PRO A 820 -33.07 11.54 9.40
C PRO A 820 -32.60 10.14 9.00
N VAL A 821 -33.29 9.54 8.03
CA VAL A 821 -32.97 8.23 7.47
C VAL A 821 -33.01 8.35 5.95
N SER A 822 -31.94 7.89 5.30
CA SER A 822 -31.85 7.74 3.85
C SER A 822 -31.95 6.27 3.47
N PHE A 823 -32.03 6.00 2.16
CA PHE A 823 -31.91 4.65 1.64
C PHE A 823 -30.63 3.95 2.17
N GLY A 824 -30.77 2.68 2.55
CA GLY A 824 -29.69 1.85 3.08
C GLY A 824 -29.60 1.84 4.61
N GLU A 825 -28.54 1.25 5.14
CA GLU A 825 -28.24 1.26 6.57
C GLU A 825 -27.87 2.68 7.02
N VAL A 826 -28.52 3.11 8.10
CA VAL A 826 -28.22 4.34 8.82
C VAL A 826 -27.90 3.99 10.26
N VAL A 827 -26.67 4.27 10.67
CA VAL A 827 -26.22 4.10 12.04
C VAL A 827 -26.65 5.32 12.87
N ILE A 828 -27.46 5.06 13.89
CA ILE A 828 -27.93 6.02 14.88
C ILE A 828 -27.05 5.91 16.14
N THR A 829 -26.20 6.90 16.36
CA THR A 829 -25.39 7.00 17.58
C THR A 829 -25.99 8.05 18.51
N VAL A 830 -26.35 7.64 19.71
CA VAL A 830 -26.98 8.49 20.73
C VAL A 830 -26.01 8.66 21.89
N THR A 831 -25.71 9.90 22.23
CA THR A 831 -24.90 10.22 23.40
C THR A 831 -25.65 11.11 24.36
N ALA A 832 -25.32 11.02 25.65
CA ALA A 832 -25.85 11.91 26.68
C ALA A 832 -24.69 12.58 27.42
N THR A 833 -24.82 13.87 27.75
CA THR A 833 -23.85 14.61 28.58
C THR A 833 -24.57 15.38 29.67
N THR A 834 -24.20 15.13 30.92
CA THR A 834 -24.76 15.82 32.09
C THR A 834 -23.97 17.09 32.44
N SER A 835 -24.54 17.96 33.28
CA SER A 835 -23.88 19.22 33.68
C SER A 835 -22.61 19.02 34.52
N ASP A 836 -22.51 17.90 35.23
CA ASP A 836 -21.33 17.45 35.97
C ASP A 836 -20.33 16.66 35.11
N GLY A 837 -20.54 16.59 33.78
CA GLY A 837 -19.58 16.04 32.83
C GLY A 837 -19.64 14.53 32.60
N ARG A 838 -20.63 13.82 33.16
CA ARG A 838 -20.85 12.39 32.90
C ARG A 838 -21.37 12.17 31.49
N THR A 839 -21.02 11.03 30.90
CA THR A 839 -21.36 10.70 29.50
C THR A 839 -22.08 9.36 29.38
N GLY A 840 -23.11 9.29 28.54
CA GLY A 840 -23.79 8.05 28.15
C GLY A 840 -23.64 7.79 26.65
N TYR A 841 -23.72 6.53 26.23
CA TYR A 841 -23.60 6.10 24.83
C TYR A 841 -24.57 4.95 24.52
N ALA A 842 -25.17 4.99 23.33
CA ALA A 842 -25.92 3.90 22.74
C ALA A 842 -25.83 3.99 21.21
N ARG A 843 -25.92 2.85 20.53
CA ARG A 843 -25.95 2.76 19.06
C ARG A 843 -27.07 1.85 18.60
N ARG A 844 -27.68 2.18 17.46
CA ARG A 844 -28.63 1.36 16.70
C ARG A 844 -28.31 1.47 15.22
N ALA A 845 -28.60 0.45 14.44
CA ALA A 845 -28.72 0.50 12.99
C ALA A 845 -30.20 0.44 12.62
N VAL A 846 -30.61 1.27 11.66
CA VAL A 846 -31.92 1.19 11.02
C VAL A 846 -31.71 1.09 9.51
N VAL A 847 -32.70 0.56 8.79
CA VAL A 847 -32.62 0.39 7.34
C VAL A 847 -33.70 1.25 6.69
N GLY A 848 -33.29 2.29 5.96
CA GLY A 848 -34.20 3.10 5.17
C GLY A 848 -34.52 2.43 3.83
N ASP A 849 -35.79 2.47 3.45
CA ASP A 849 -36.22 2.09 2.10
C ASP A 849 -36.17 3.32 1.15
N ILE A 850 -36.34 3.08 -0.15
CA ILE A 850 -36.51 4.14 -1.13
C ILE A 850 -37.86 4.80 -0.90
N VAL A 851 -37.84 6.11 -0.65
CA VAL A 851 -39.03 6.92 -0.36
C VAL A 851 -39.03 8.18 -1.23
N ASP A 852 -40.20 8.75 -1.49
CA ASP A 852 -40.38 9.95 -2.31
C ASP A 852 -39.77 9.86 -3.74
N ALA A 853 -39.75 8.64 -4.30
CA ALA A 853 -39.18 8.35 -5.61
C ALA A 853 -40.25 7.88 -6.62
N THR A 854 -39.91 7.95 -7.91
CA THR A 854 -40.77 7.52 -9.03
C THR A 854 -40.23 6.24 -9.65
N THR A 855 -41.04 5.18 -9.72
CA THR A 855 -40.72 3.99 -10.50
C THR A 855 -40.97 4.26 -11.98
N VAL A 856 -39.90 4.20 -12.79
CA VAL A 856 -39.98 4.44 -14.25
C VAL A 856 -40.02 3.14 -15.05
N LEU A 857 -39.48 2.06 -14.50
CA LEU A 857 -39.58 0.71 -15.05
C LEU A 857 -39.93 -0.24 -13.93
N ASP A 858 -40.86 -1.16 -14.20
CA ASP A 858 -41.30 -2.19 -13.27
C ASP A 858 -41.69 -3.43 -14.08
N VAL A 859 -40.84 -4.45 -14.02
CA VAL A 859 -40.99 -5.66 -14.83
C VAL A 859 -40.93 -6.87 -13.90
N GLU A 860 -41.94 -7.73 -14.01
CA GLU A 860 -41.94 -9.05 -13.37
C GLU A 860 -41.15 -10.03 -14.22
N ASP A 861 -40.50 -10.95 -13.54
CA ASP A 861 -39.82 -12.09 -14.16
C ASP A 861 -40.55 -13.38 -13.75
N PRO A 862 -40.47 -14.48 -14.50
CA PRO A 862 -41.09 -15.75 -14.12
C PRO A 862 -40.48 -16.34 -12.84
N GLU A 863 -41.14 -17.34 -12.25
CA GLU A 863 -40.61 -18.05 -11.08
C GLU A 863 -40.08 -19.41 -11.52
N GLY A 864 -38.94 -19.82 -10.99
CA GLY A 864 -38.34 -21.12 -11.25
C GLY A 864 -37.72 -21.25 -12.63
N ASP A 865 -37.27 -20.15 -13.24
CA ASP A 865 -36.45 -20.12 -14.45
C ASP A 865 -34.98 -19.79 -14.17
N ASP A 866 -34.49 -20.07 -12.97
CA ASP A 866 -33.07 -20.00 -12.59
C ASP A 866 -32.24 -21.18 -13.10
N ASP A 867 -32.64 -21.77 -14.22
CA ASP A 867 -32.06 -22.95 -14.87
C ASP A 867 -31.50 -22.65 -16.28
N GLY A 868 -31.20 -21.37 -16.55
CA GLY A 868 -30.56 -20.89 -17.76
C GLY A 868 -31.34 -21.25 -19.03
N PRO A 869 -30.79 -22.05 -19.96
CA PRO A 869 -31.51 -22.51 -21.15
C PRO A 869 -32.59 -23.59 -20.86
N GLY A 870 -33.00 -23.77 -19.59
CA GLY A 870 -33.98 -24.78 -19.17
C GLY A 870 -33.36 -26.11 -18.73
N THR A 871 -32.05 -26.16 -18.48
CA THR A 871 -31.37 -27.41 -18.11
C THR A 871 -30.37 -27.29 -16.97
N TYR A 872 -29.95 -26.09 -16.57
CA TYR A 872 -28.89 -25.93 -15.58
C TYR A 872 -29.29 -26.48 -14.22
N ALA A 873 -28.29 -26.94 -13.49
CA ALA A 873 -28.46 -27.46 -12.14
C ALA A 873 -27.54 -26.71 -11.16
N TYR A 874 -28.10 -26.38 -10.00
CA TYR A 874 -27.39 -25.73 -8.90
C TYR A 874 -26.20 -26.58 -8.40
N PRO A 875 -25.14 -25.95 -7.85
CA PRO A 875 -24.07 -26.68 -7.19
C PRO A 875 -24.61 -27.49 -6.01
N THR A 876 -23.95 -28.60 -5.69
CA THR A 876 -24.47 -29.55 -4.69
C THR A 876 -24.14 -29.20 -3.23
N ALA A 877 -23.30 -28.18 -2.98
CA ALA A 877 -23.03 -27.72 -1.63
C ALA A 877 -24.28 -27.06 -1.02
N ALA A 878 -24.51 -27.29 0.27
CA ALA A 878 -25.69 -26.79 0.98
C ALA A 878 -25.73 -25.26 1.14
N ASP A 879 -24.62 -24.58 0.84
CA ASP A 879 -24.53 -23.11 0.84
C ASP A 879 -25.37 -22.45 -0.27
N PHE A 880 -25.70 -23.20 -1.34
CA PHE A 880 -26.51 -22.71 -2.45
C PHE A 880 -27.97 -23.05 -2.24
N HIS A 881 -28.75 -22.04 -1.86
CA HIS A 881 -30.17 -22.16 -1.59
C HIS A 881 -31.00 -22.15 -2.88
N ASP A 882 -32.06 -22.93 -2.90
CA ASP A 882 -33.01 -23.00 -4.02
C ASP A 882 -33.68 -21.62 -4.24
N GLY A 883 -33.60 -21.10 -5.48
CA GLY A 883 -34.06 -19.76 -5.84
C GLY A 883 -33.07 -18.62 -5.55
N ALA A 884 -31.83 -18.93 -5.19
CA ALA A 884 -30.78 -17.91 -4.97
C ALA A 884 -30.36 -17.19 -6.27
N PHE A 885 -30.70 -17.74 -7.43
CA PHE A 885 -30.46 -17.17 -8.76
C PHE A 885 -31.74 -16.92 -9.55
N ASP A 886 -32.90 -16.94 -8.89
CA ASP A 886 -34.23 -16.75 -9.49
C ASP A 886 -34.64 -15.28 -9.30
N LEU A 887 -34.56 -14.51 -10.39
CA LEU A 887 -35.06 -13.16 -10.47
C LEU A 887 -36.59 -13.21 -10.49
N ARG A 888 -37.22 -12.33 -9.70
CA ARG A 888 -38.69 -12.23 -9.61
C ARG A 888 -39.22 -10.92 -10.14
N ARG A 889 -38.40 -9.88 -10.08
CA ARG A 889 -38.79 -8.52 -10.46
C ARG A 889 -37.57 -7.64 -10.63
N PHE A 890 -37.65 -6.70 -11.56
CA PHE A 890 -36.69 -5.62 -11.68
C PHE A 890 -37.39 -4.27 -11.77
N GLN A 891 -36.89 -3.31 -11.00
CA GLN A 891 -37.40 -1.95 -10.96
C GLN A 891 -36.28 -0.95 -11.21
N VAL A 892 -36.60 0.09 -11.99
CA VAL A 892 -35.79 1.31 -12.06
C VAL A 892 -36.58 2.40 -11.39
N ILE A 893 -36.03 2.93 -10.31
CA ILE A 893 -36.67 3.92 -9.44
C ILE A 893 -35.79 5.16 -9.46
N THR A 894 -36.37 6.36 -9.51
CA THR A 894 -35.59 7.61 -9.55
C THR A 894 -36.19 8.67 -8.64
N ASP A 895 -35.32 9.34 -7.88
CA ASP A 895 -35.64 10.56 -7.14
C ASP A 895 -34.90 11.76 -7.74
N ALA A 896 -34.84 12.88 -7.01
CA ALA A 896 -34.18 14.10 -7.47
C ALA A 896 -32.66 13.94 -7.72
N SER A 897 -31.99 13.06 -6.98
CA SER A 897 -30.52 12.92 -6.98
C SER A 897 -30.02 11.54 -7.37
N THR A 898 -30.86 10.51 -7.30
CA THR A 898 -30.45 9.11 -7.35
C THR A 898 -31.32 8.31 -8.31
N VAL A 899 -30.70 7.36 -9.00
CA VAL A 899 -31.36 6.27 -9.71
C VAL A 899 -31.06 4.98 -8.98
N TYR A 900 -32.08 4.20 -8.70
CA TYR A 900 -32.00 2.90 -8.05
C TYR A 900 -32.35 1.81 -9.06
N LEU A 901 -31.47 0.82 -9.18
CA LEU A 901 -31.71 -0.43 -9.91
C LEU A 901 -31.99 -1.50 -8.87
N ARG A 902 -33.23 -1.98 -8.79
CA ARG A 902 -33.67 -2.92 -7.75
C ARG A 902 -34.09 -4.24 -8.39
N ALA A 903 -33.32 -5.29 -8.13
CA ALA A 903 -33.69 -6.67 -8.42
C ALA A 903 -34.33 -7.30 -7.18
N VAL A 904 -35.41 -8.06 -7.36
CA VAL A 904 -36.02 -8.94 -6.33
C VAL A 904 -35.70 -10.36 -6.73
N LEU A 905 -35.26 -11.18 -5.77
CA LEU A 905 -34.97 -12.59 -5.97
C LEU A 905 -35.96 -13.46 -5.19
N ARG A 906 -36.10 -14.73 -5.59
CA ARG A 906 -36.95 -15.69 -4.89
C ARG A 906 -36.40 -16.03 -3.52
N ASP A 907 -35.09 -16.22 -3.43
CA ASP A 907 -34.35 -16.37 -2.19
C ASP A 907 -33.11 -15.47 -2.22
N LEU A 908 -32.82 -14.83 -1.10
CA LEU A 908 -31.59 -14.05 -0.93
C LEU A 908 -30.97 -14.38 0.42
N THR A 909 -31.08 -15.62 0.88
CA THR A 909 -30.51 -16.06 2.16
C THR A 909 -28.97 -15.87 2.12
N PRO A 910 -28.33 -15.44 3.22
CA PRO A 910 -26.88 -15.22 3.20
C PRO A 910 -26.11 -16.49 2.84
N THR A 911 -25.25 -16.38 1.83
CA THR A 911 -24.33 -17.44 1.39
C THR A 911 -22.90 -16.99 1.69
N PHE A 912 -22.05 -17.88 2.19
CA PHE A 912 -20.66 -17.56 2.60
C PHE A 912 -20.55 -16.33 3.53
N GLY A 913 -21.53 -16.13 4.41
CA GLY A 913 -21.56 -15.03 5.38
C GLY A 913 -22.01 -13.67 4.82
N ASN A 914 -22.45 -13.60 3.56
CA ASN A 914 -22.92 -12.35 2.93
C ASN A 914 -24.30 -12.53 2.27
N GLN A 915 -25.19 -11.53 2.41
CA GLN A 915 -26.51 -11.54 1.78
C GLN A 915 -26.46 -11.62 0.25
N LEU A 916 -25.41 -11.06 -0.37
CA LEU A 916 -25.12 -11.10 -1.81
C LEU A 916 -23.97 -12.10 -2.11
N GLY A 917 -23.78 -13.10 -1.27
CA GLY A 917 -22.60 -13.97 -1.33
C GLY A 917 -22.62 -15.01 -2.44
N ALA A 918 -23.78 -15.30 -3.04
CA ALA A 918 -23.87 -16.24 -4.17
C ALA A 918 -23.96 -15.52 -5.52
N GLN A 919 -24.59 -14.34 -5.55
CA GLN A 919 -25.02 -13.66 -6.78
C GLN A 919 -23.95 -12.74 -7.36
N LEU A 920 -23.91 -12.71 -8.69
CA LEU A 920 -23.20 -11.73 -9.50
C LEU A 920 -24.22 -11.11 -10.46
N LEU A 921 -24.66 -9.89 -10.16
CA LEU A 921 -25.72 -9.19 -10.88
C LEU A 921 -25.13 -8.15 -11.84
N ASP A 922 -25.33 -8.35 -13.15
CA ASP A 922 -25.02 -7.36 -14.17
C ASP A 922 -26.28 -6.63 -14.65
N VAL A 923 -26.21 -5.31 -14.74
CA VAL A 923 -27.21 -4.48 -15.40
C VAL A 923 -26.55 -3.69 -16.53
N TYR A 924 -26.91 -4.03 -17.76
CA TYR A 924 -26.49 -3.35 -18.98
C TYR A 924 -27.54 -2.32 -19.39
N VAL A 925 -27.12 -1.06 -19.51
CA VAL A 925 -28.01 0.08 -19.66
C VAL A 925 -27.78 0.75 -21.00
N ARG A 926 -28.85 0.92 -21.78
CA ARG A 926 -28.86 1.73 -23.01
C ARG A 926 -29.53 3.08 -22.75
N ASP A 927 -28.71 4.12 -22.66
CA ASP A 927 -29.14 5.51 -22.74
C ASP A 927 -29.22 5.92 -24.23
N PRO A 928 -30.42 6.28 -24.74
CA PRO A 928 -30.57 6.69 -26.14
C PRO A 928 -29.82 7.98 -26.50
N ALA A 929 -29.42 8.80 -25.52
CA ALA A 929 -28.64 10.01 -25.74
C ALA A 929 -27.14 9.76 -25.94
N VAL A 930 -26.65 8.56 -25.60
CA VAL A 930 -25.23 8.20 -25.70
C VAL A 930 -24.97 7.42 -26.98
N ALA A 931 -24.09 7.95 -27.84
CA ALA A 931 -23.78 7.35 -29.13
C ALA A 931 -22.85 6.13 -29.03
N THR A 932 -21.92 6.13 -28.07
CA THR A 932 -20.96 5.03 -27.87
C THR A 932 -21.63 3.88 -27.13
N THR A 933 -21.66 2.71 -27.75
CA THR A 933 -22.32 1.52 -27.20
C THR A 933 -21.47 0.26 -27.38
N SER A 934 -21.73 -0.76 -26.57
CA SER A 934 -21.10 -2.08 -26.64
C SER A 934 -22.16 -3.18 -26.56
N THR A 935 -21.85 -4.35 -27.14
CA THR A 935 -22.66 -5.57 -26.98
C THR A 935 -21.96 -6.62 -26.12
N GLN A 936 -20.72 -6.36 -25.69
CA GLN A 936 -19.95 -7.33 -24.94
C GLN A 936 -20.50 -7.49 -23.52
N ALA A 937 -20.49 -8.72 -23.02
CA ALA A 937 -20.60 -8.96 -21.59
C ALA A 937 -19.37 -8.38 -20.85
N ALA A 938 -19.38 -8.41 -19.52
CA ALA A 938 -18.25 -7.94 -18.75
C ALA A 938 -16.93 -8.65 -19.08
N PHE A 939 -17.03 -9.95 -19.34
CA PHE A 939 -15.92 -10.80 -19.75
C PHE A 939 -16.37 -11.71 -20.89
N PRO A 940 -15.53 -11.95 -21.92
CA PRO A 940 -15.85 -12.89 -23.00
C PRO A 940 -16.21 -14.30 -22.52
N GLN A 941 -15.60 -14.75 -21.40
CA GLN A 941 -15.80 -16.05 -20.77
C GLN A 941 -17.23 -16.26 -20.21
N ARG A 942 -18.05 -15.20 -20.15
CA ARG A 942 -19.47 -15.32 -19.77
C ARG A 942 -20.36 -15.83 -20.91
N ASN A 943 -19.81 -15.99 -22.12
CA ASN A 943 -20.41 -16.67 -23.27
C ASN A 943 -21.79 -16.12 -23.70
N HIS A 944 -22.05 -14.84 -23.48
CA HIS A 944 -23.22 -14.14 -24.01
C HIS A 944 -22.85 -12.73 -24.48
N ARG A 945 -23.76 -12.11 -25.23
CA ARG A 945 -23.71 -10.70 -25.62
C ARG A 945 -25.07 -10.05 -25.37
N ILE A 946 -25.10 -8.73 -25.34
CA ILE A 946 -26.34 -7.96 -25.41
C ILE A 946 -26.73 -7.79 -26.87
N ALA A 947 -28.01 -7.93 -27.19
CA ALA A 947 -28.52 -7.84 -28.55
C ALA A 947 -28.13 -6.50 -29.23
N GLU A 948 -27.82 -6.51 -30.53
CA GLU A 948 -27.24 -5.34 -31.22
C GLU A 948 -28.14 -4.09 -31.14
N GLN A 949 -29.46 -4.28 -31.28
CA GLN A 949 -30.41 -3.18 -31.14
C GLN A 949 -30.44 -2.57 -29.74
N ASP A 950 -29.98 -3.33 -28.73
CA ASP A 950 -29.98 -3.00 -27.31
C ASP A 950 -28.57 -2.72 -26.77
N ALA A 951 -27.56 -2.60 -27.64
CA ALA A 951 -26.18 -2.34 -27.26
C ALA A 951 -26.08 -1.26 -26.17
N TRP A 952 -25.42 -1.56 -25.07
CA TRP A 952 -25.43 -0.77 -23.85
C TRP A 952 -24.42 0.37 -23.91
N SER A 953 -24.74 1.49 -23.28
CA SER A 953 -23.87 2.65 -23.08
C SER A 953 -23.14 2.61 -21.75
N GLN A 954 -23.71 1.94 -20.74
CA GLN A 954 -23.15 1.78 -19.40
C GLN A 954 -23.43 0.36 -18.86
N ARG A 955 -22.56 -0.17 -18.01
CA ARG A 955 -22.74 -1.44 -17.28
C ARG A 955 -22.50 -1.20 -15.80
N VAL A 956 -23.35 -1.77 -14.95
CA VAL A 956 -23.16 -1.84 -13.50
C VAL A 956 -23.16 -3.30 -13.09
N GLU A 957 -22.16 -3.73 -12.33
CA GLU A 957 -22.01 -5.09 -11.81
C GLU A 957 -21.93 -5.05 -10.28
N ALA A 958 -22.69 -5.92 -9.60
CA ALA A 958 -22.77 -5.99 -8.14
C ALA A 958 -22.48 -7.40 -7.63
N GLN A 959 -21.67 -7.51 -6.58
CA GLN A 959 -21.34 -8.76 -5.88
C GLN A 959 -21.09 -8.54 -4.38
N GLY A 960 -21.08 -9.61 -3.59
CA GLY A 960 -20.94 -9.54 -2.13
C GLY A 960 -19.53 -9.28 -1.58
N PHE A 961 -18.47 -9.51 -2.36
CA PHE A 961 -17.08 -9.52 -1.85
C PHE A 961 -16.17 -8.45 -2.44
N ALA A 962 -16.70 -7.57 -3.29
CA ALA A 962 -15.97 -6.45 -3.87
C ALA A 962 -16.88 -5.24 -4.05
N ALA A 963 -16.28 -4.05 -4.23
CA ALA A 963 -17.03 -2.86 -4.59
C ALA A 963 -17.73 -3.04 -5.96
N PRO A 964 -18.89 -2.41 -6.19
CA PRO A 964 -19.59 -2.49 -7.47
C PRO A 964 -18.76 -1.90 -8.61
N VAL A 965 -18.80 -2.55 -9.77
CA VAL A 965 -18.11 -2.07 -10.97
C VAL A 965 -19.08 -1.30 -11.84
N TRP A 966 -18.85 -0.01 -12.03
CA TRP A 966 -19.63 0.83 -12.95
C TRP A 966 -18.73 1.37 -14.06
N VAL A 967 -19.03 1.00 -15.31
CA VAL A 967 -18.23 1.37 -16.48
C VAL A 967 -19.09 1.86 -17.63
N THR A 968 -18.54 2.76 -18.43
CA THR A 968 -19.11 3.16 -19.72
C THR A 968 -18.73 2.16 -20.83
N ALA A 969 -19.43 2.19 -21.95
CA ALA A 969 -19.13 1.35 -23.12
C ALA A 969 -17.72 1.60 -23.71
N GLY A 970 -17.13 2.77 -23.44
CA GLY A 970 -15.74 3.09 -23.78
C GLY A 970 -14.69 2.52 -22.81
N GLY A 971 -15.12 1.82 -21.76
CA GLY A 971 -14.25 1.25 -20.72
C GLY A 971 -13.89 2.21 -19.58
N ALA A 972 -14.43 3.44 -19.57
CA ALA A 972 -14.16 4.39 -18.48
C ALA A 972 -14.95 4.02 -17.22
N ALA A 973 -14.26 3.81 -16.10
CA ALA A 973 -14.85 3.59 -14.79
C ALA A 973 -15.56 4.83 -14.25
N GLN A 974 -16.65 4.62 -13.51
CA GLN A 974 -17.45 5.65 -12.84
C GLN A 974 -17.49 5.35 -11.33
N ALA A 975 -17.71 6.40 -10.53
CA ALA A 975 -17.73 6.30 -9.07
C ALA A 975 -19.12 6.63 -8.51
N GLY A 976 -19.38 6.18 -7.28
CA GLY A 976 -20.59 6.50 -6.52
C GLY A 976 -21.70 5.45 -6.59
N ALA A 977 -21.48 4.31 -7.23
CA ALA A 977 -22.39 3.17 -7.15
C ALA A 977 -22.36 2.56 -5.74
N VAL A 978 -23.53 2.32 -5.15
CA VAL A 978 -23.71 1.73 -3.82
C VAL A 978 -24.68 0.57 -3.92
N VAL A 979 -24.38 -0.56 -3.26
CA VAL A 979 -25.22 -1.76 -3.33
C VAL A 979 -25.70 -2.16 -1.94
N ARG A 980 -27.01 -2.42 -1.81
CA ARG A 980 -27.60 -3.03 -0.62
C ARG A 980 -28.44 -4.26 -1.01
N ALA A 981 -28.08 -5.42 -0.49
CA ALA A 981 -28.90 -6.64 -0.50
C ALA A 981 -29.72 -6.84 0.79
N SER A 982 -31.04 -7.04 0.77
CA SER A 982 -31.90 -7.26 1.95
C SER A 982 -32.56 -8.63 1.90
N GLY A 983 -32.26 -9.51 2.85
CA GLY A 983 -32.92 -10.82 2.93
C GLY A 983 -34.40 -10.76 3.24
N THR A 984 -34.84 -9.77 4.03
CA THR A 984 -36.25 -9.60 4.40
C THR A 984 -37.13 -9.24 3.21
N THR A 985 -36.64 -8.36 2.35
CA THR A 985 -37.36 -7.94 1.12
C THR A 985 -36.92 -8.72 -0.11
N ARG A 986 -35.88 -9.55 0.03
CA ARG A 986 -35.19 -10.30 -1.03
C ARG A 986 -34.73 -9.41 -2.18
N THR A 987 -34.30 -8.19 -1.86
CA THR A 987 -33.89 -7.21 -2.87
C THR A 987 -32.39 -7.05 -2.93
N ILE A 988 -31.86 -6.84 -4.13
CA ILE A 988 -30.54 -6.25 -4.39
C ILE A 988 -30.82 -4.90 -5.02
N THR A 989 -30.47 -3.82 -4.33
CA THR A 989 -30.69 -2.44 -4.81
C THR A 989 -29.36 -1.74 -5.00
N ILE A 990 -29.11 -1.26 -6.23
CA ILE A 990 -27.95 -0.46 -6.61
C ILE A 990 -28.38 1.00 -6.72
N ALA A 991 -27.84 1.88 -5.87
CA ALA A 991 -28.04 3.33 -5.93
C ALA A 991 -26.93 4.00 -6.75
N LEU A 992 -27.31 4.88 -7.68
CA LEU A 992 -26.42 5.54 -8.64
C LEU A 992 -26.70 7.05 -8.68
N PRO A 993 -25.68 7.93 -8.62
CA PRO A 993 -25.86 9.37 -8.75
C PRO A 993 -26.49 9.72 -10.10
N ARG A 994 -27.71 10.28 -10.08
CA ARG A 994 -28.48 10.63 -11.28
C ARG A 994 -27.74 11.62 -12.18
N ALA A 995 -26.96 12.53 -11.59
CA ALA A 995 -26.15 13.50 -12.33
C ALA A 995 -25.13 12.84 -13.28
N THR A 996 -24.60 11.67 -12.90
CA THR A 996 -23.62 10.92 -13.69
C THR A 996 -24.28 9.81 -14.50
N PHE A 997 -25.27 9.13 -13.92
CA PHE A 997 -25.96 8.01 -14.57
C PHE A 997 -26.87 8.45 -15.72
N GLY A 998 -27.49 9.63 -15.60
CA GLY A 998 -28.51 10.13 -16.51
C GLY A 998 -29.91 10.05 -15.89
N THR A 999 -30.92 10.45 -16.67
CA THR A 999 -32.33 10.40 -16.24
C THR A 999 -33.06 9.34 -17.06
N PRO A 1000 -33.29 8.14 -16.51
CA PRO A 1000 -34.10 7.12 -17.15
C PRO A 1000 -35.50 7.62 -17.52
N GLY A 1001 -35.93 7.28 -18.73
CA GLY A 1001 -37.22 7.67 -19.29
C GLY A 1001 -37.50 6.95 -20.61
N PRO A 1002 -38.55 7.33 -21.36
CA PRO A 1002 -38.94 6.64 -22.58
C PRO A 1002 -37.77 6.46 -23.56
N GLY A 1003 -37.55 5.22 -24.01
CA GLY A 1003 -36.47 4.86 -24.93
C GLY A 1003 -35.20 4.33 -24.27
N TRP A 1004 -35.04 4.46 -22.95
CA TRP A 1004 -34.03 3.73 -22.20
C TRP A 1004 -34.32 2.24 -22.22
N ARG A 1005 -33.25 1.41 -22.15
CA ARG A 1005 -33.38 -0.05 -22.06
C ARG A 1005 -32.42 -0.64 -21.04
N PHE A 1006 -32.83 -1.74 -20.43
CA PHE A 1006 -32.09 -2.44 -19.38
C PHE A 1006 -32.06 -3.93 -19.70
N ALA A 1007 -30.88 -4.52 -19.87
CA ALA A 1007 -30.70 -5.96 -19.85
C ALA A 1007 -30.11 -6.35 -18.49
N VAL A 1008 -30.78 -7.26 -17.80
CA VAL A 1008 -30.39 -7.73 -16.46
C VAL A 1008 -29.98 -9.18 -16.58
N VAL A 1009 -28.79 -9.50 -16.10
CA VAL A 1009 -28.21 -10.85 -16.18
C VAL A 1009 -27.76 -11.25 -14.78
N LEU A 1010 -28.28 -12.36 -14.28
CA LEU A 1010 -27.89 -12.94 -13.00
C LEU A 1010 -26.99 -14.16 -13.23
N THR A 1011 -25.80 -14.10 -12.65
CA THR A 1011 -24.77 -15.14 -12.72
C THR A 1011 -24.40 -15.58 -11.31
N GLY A 1012 -23.84 -16.79 -11.15
CA GLY A 1012 -23.23 -17.17 -9.87
C GLY A 1012 -21.84 -16.58 -9.69
N GLN A 1013 -21.57 -15.98 -8.54
CA GLN A 1013 -20.28 -15.37 -8.19
C GLN A 1013 -19.24 -16.44 -7.82
N ASP A 1014 -17.99 -16.21 -8.24
CA ASP A 1014 -16.79 -16.90 -7.75
C ASP A 1014 -15.57 -15.96 -7.86
N GLY A 1015 -15.15 -15.41 -6.74
CA GLY A 1015 -14.05 -14.43 -6.67
C GLY A 1015 -12.68 -15.00 -7.02
N PHE A 1016 -12.54 -16.33 -7.05
CA PHE A 1016 -11.31 -17.01 -7.47
C PHE A 1016 -11.24 -17.21 -8.99
N SER A 1017 -12.35 -16.99 -9.71
CA SER A 1017 -12.38 -17.05 -11.17
C SER A 1017 -11.88 -15.74 -11.79
N ALA A 1018 -11.16 -15.85 -12.91
CA ALA A 1018 -10.63 -14.71 -13.66
C ALA A 1018 -11.73 -13.76 -14.19
N ASP A 1019 -12.95 -14.26 -14.39
CA ASP A 1019 -14.12 -13.48 -14.81
C ASP A 1019 -15.14 -13.24 -13.68
N GLN A 1020 -14.75 -13.56 -12.44
CA GLN A 1020 -15.54 -13.45 -11.21
C GLN A 1020 -16.80 -14.33 -11.18
N ALA A 1021 -17.00 -15.19 -12.18
CA ALA A 1021 -18.20 -15.99 -12.36
C ALA A 1021 -17.91 -17.49 -12.19
N ARG A 1022 -18.78 -18.16 -11.44
CA ARG A 1022 -18.72 -19.59 -11.15
C ARG A 1022 -18.77 -20.41 -12.43
N THR A 1023 -17.96 -21.46 -12.48
CA THR A 1023 -17.81 -22.32 -13.66
C THR A 1023 -18.88 -23.40 -13.70
N PHE A 1024 -19.02 -24.02 -14.88
CA PHE A 1024 -19.91 -25.13 -15.14
C PHE A 1024 -19.14 -26.44 -15.32
N ALA A 1025 -19.78 -27.54 -14.94
CA ALA A 1025 -19.41 -28.92 -15.25
C ALA A 1025 -20.57 -29.61 -15.99
N ALA A 1026 -20.36 -30.81 -16.54
CA ALA A 1026 -21.43 -31.54 -17.23
C ALA A 1026 -22.62 -31.83 -16.29
N THR A 1027 -22.32 -32.23 -15.06
CA THR A 1027 -23.26 -32.41 -13.95
C THR A 1027 -22.81 -31.57 -12.75
N PRO A 1028 -23.73 -31.14 -11.86
CA PRO A 1028 -23.37 -30.23 -10.78
C PRO A 1028 -22.33 -30.83 -9.83
N GLN A 1029 -21.41 -30.00 -9.37
CA GLN A 1029 -20.37 -30.32 -8.38
C GLN A 1029 -20.63 -29.49 -7.11
N PRO A 1030 -19.90 -29.69 -5.99
CA PRO A 1030 -20.16 -28.92 -4.77
C PRO A 1030 -20.18 -27.41 -4.99
N TYR A 1031 -19.30 -26.88 -5.85
CA TYR A 1031 -19.16 -25.44 -6.10
C TYR A 1031 -19.18 -25.07 -7.59
N GLN A 1032 -19.68 -25.95 -8.47
CA GLN A 1032 -19.85 -25.66 -9.90
C GLN A 1032 -21.28 -26.01 -10.32
N PHE A 1033 -21.87 -25.19 -11.17
CA PHE A 1033 -23.16 -25.50 -11.79
C PHE A 1033 -23.03 -26.71 -12.71
N GLY A 1034 -24.11 -27.45 -12.90
CA GLY A 1034 -24.22 -28.45 -13.95
C GLY A 1034 -24.85 -27.85 -15.21
N VAL A 1035 -24.34 -28.19 -16.39
CA VAL A 1035 -25.07 -27.95 -17.65
C VAL A 1035 -26.40 -28.71 -17.64
N CYS A 1036 -26.42 -29.88 -17.00
CA CYS A 1036 -27.62 -30.64 -16.68
C CYS A 1036 -27.56 -31.27 -15.28
N ALA A 1037 -28.73 -31.57 -14.72
CA ALA A 1037 -28.82 -32.49 -13.57
C ALA A 1037 -28.28 -33.89 -13.94
N GLU A 1038 -27.91 -34.68 -12.93
CA GLU A 1038 -27.46 -36.05 -13.13
C GLU A 1038 -28.53 -36.89 -13.87
N GLY A 1039 -28.13 -37.54 -14.96
CA GLY A 1039 -29.04 -38.33 -15.81
C GLY A 1039 -29.81 -37.51 -16.86
N GLY A 1040 -29.57 -36.21 -16.99
CA GLY A 1040 -30.14 -35.37 -18.06
C GLY A 1040 -29.74 -35.84 -19.46
N THR A 1041 -30.70 -35.86 -20.39
CA THR A 1041 -30.50 -36.34 -21.78
C THR A 1041 -30.85 -35.33 -22.86
N ALA A 1042 -31.19 -34.09 -22.48
CA ALA A 1042 -31.43 -33.01 -23.44
C ALA A 1042 -30.17 -32.76 -24.29
N PRO A 1043 -30.30 -32.33 -25.57
CA PRO A 1043 -29.14 -32.04 -26.42
C PRO A 1043 -28.13 -31.06 -25.79
N LEU A 1044 -28.62 -30.12 -24.99
CA LEU A 1044 -27.82 -29.18 -24.19
C LEU A 1044 -26.86 -29.88 -23.22
N CYS A 1045 -27.22 -31.04 -22.67
CA CYS A 1045 -26.40 -31.79 -21.70
C CYS A 1045 -25.08 -32.31 -22.30
N ALA A 1046 -24.96 -32.35 -23.63
CA ALA A 1046 -23.76 -32.79 -24.34
C ALA A 1046 -22.85 -31.63 -24.78
N VAL A 1047 -23.25 -30.37 -24.54
CA VAL A 1047 -22.45 -29.18 -24.87
C VAL A 1047 -21.27 -29.07 -23.91
N ASP A 1048 -20.12 -28.62 -24.42
CA ASP A 1048 -18.95 -28.34 -23.59
C ASP A 1048 -19.30 -27.30 -22.51
N PRO A 1049 -19.18 -27.63 -21.20
CA PRO A 1049 -19.47 -26.72 -20.10
C PRO A 1049 -18.69 -25.40 -20.17
N GLY A 1050 -17.52 -25.36 -20.82
CA GLY A 1050 -16.75 -24.14 -21.01
C GLY A 1050 -17.36 -23.15 -22.02
N THR A 1051 -18.35 -23.57 -22.81
CA THR A 1051 -18.92 -22.80 -23.92
C THR A 1051 -20.35 -22.33 -23.71
N VAL A 1052 -21.04 -22.85 -22.69
CA VAL A 1052 -22.41 -22.44 -22.37
C VAL A 1052 -22.44 -21.03 -21.75
N PRO A 1053 -23.51 -20.23 -21.93
CA PRO A 1053 -23.63 -18.94 -21.25
C PRO A 1053 -23.63 -19.14 -19.73
N LYS A 1054 -22.90 -18.30 -18.99
CA LYS A 1054 -22.89 -18.39 -17.52
C LYS A 1054 -24.13 -17.77 -16.85
N ALA A 1055 -25.06 -17.22 -17.63
CA ALA A 1055 -26.29 -16.63 -17.12
C ALA A 1055 -27.23 -17.73 -16.61
N LEU A 1056 -27.60 -17.66 -15.32
CA LEU A 1056 -28.59 -18.54 -14.72
C LEU A 1056 -30.00 -18.05 -15.00
N ASP A 1057 -30.14 -16.72 -15.06
CA ASP A 1057 -31.42 -16.04 -15.20
C ASP A 1057 -31.20 -14.67 -15.89
N VAL A 1058 -32.12 -14.27 -16.76
CA VAL A 1058 -32.15 -12.99 -17.46
C VAL A 1058 -33.55 -12.39 -17.53
N LEU A 1059 -33.66 -11.09 -17.25
CA LEU A 1059 -34.92 -10.37 -17.42
C LEU A 1059 -35.24 -10.16 -18.90
N LEU A 1060 -36.41 -10.63 -19.36
CA LEU A 1060 -36.81 -10.56 -20.77
C LEU A 1060 -38.01 -9.64 -21.08
N PRO A 1061 -38.07 -9.07 -22.30
CA PRO A 1061 -39.30 -8.50 -22.84
C PRO A 1061 -40.45 -9.52 -22.88
N PRO A 1062 -41.71 -9.08 -22.70
CA PRO A 1062 -42.86 -9.98 -22.76
C PRO A 1062 -42.93 -10.78 -24.06
N GLY A 1063 -43.18 -12.08 -23.94
CA GLY A 1063 -43.37 -12.99 -25.08
C GLY A 1063 -42.09 -13.65 -25.61
N LEU A 1064 -40.94 -13.43 -24.99
CA LEU A 1064 -39.72 -14.19 -25.24
C LEU A 1064 -39.55 -15.31 -24.20
N SER A 1065 -38.86 -16.39 -24.60
CA SER A 1065 -38.55 -17.54 -23.75
C SER A 1065 -37.08 -17.48 -23.35
N GLN A 1066 -36.78 -17.52 -22.05
CA GLN A 1066 -35.40 -17.59 -21.57
C GLN A 1066 -34.68 -18.83 -22.09
N ALA A 1067 -35.37 -19.98 -22.07
CA ALA A 1067 -34.83 -21.23 -22.56
C ALA A 1067 -34.33 -21.11 -24.00
N ASP A 1068 -35.03 -20.37 -24.86
CA ASP A 1068 -34.60 -20.15 -26.25
C ASP A 1068 -33.49 -19.08 -26.36
N VAL A 1069 -33.60 -17.99 -25.61
CA VAL A 1069 -32.62 -16.88 -25.63
C VAL A 1069 -31.24 -17.35 -25.19
N LEU A 1070 -31.18 -18.17 -24.14
CA LEU A 1070 -29.93 -18.68 -23.57
C LEU A 1070 -29.45 -19.99 -24.22
N ASN A 1071 -30.12 -20.51 -25.24
CA ASN A 1071 -29.73 -21.79 -25.86
C ASN A 1071 -28.58 -21.62 -26.88
N PRO A 1072 -27.34 -22.06 -26.57
CA PRO A 1072 -26.21 -21.94 -27.50
C PRO A 1072 -26.35 -22.81 -28.76
N LEU A 1073 -27.29 -23.77 -28.79
CA LEU A 1073 -27.55 -24.59 -29.98
C LEU A 1073 -28.30 -23.83 -31.08
N LEU A 1074 -28.96 -22.72 -30.73
CA LEU A 1074 -29.68 -21.87 -31.69
C LEU A 1074 -28.77 -20.79 -32.31
N GLY A 1075 -27.54 -20.65 -31.82
CA GLY A 1075 -26.56 -19.66 -32.27
C GLY A 1075 -25.85 -18.98 -31.09
N PRO A 1076 -25.02 -17.95 -31.35
CA PRO A 1076 -24.46 -17.13 -30.29
C PRO A 1076 -25.55 -16.51 -29.43
N VAL A 1077 -25.42 -16.65 -28.11
CA VAL A 1077 -26.42 -16.16 -27.14
C VAL A 1077 -26.42 -14.63 -27.09
N THR A 1078 -27.58 -14.04 -27.37
CA THR A 1078 -27.80 -12.59 -27.34
C THR A 1078 -28.98 -12.25 -26.44
N VAL A 1079 -28.71 -11.61 -25.29
CA VAL A 1079 -29.71 -11.20 -24.31
C VAL A 1079 -30.34 -9.88 -24.74
N PRO A 1080 -31.67 -9.81 -24.96
CA PRO A 1080 -32.37 -8.57 -25.27
C PRO A 1080 -32.57 -7.71 -24.00
N ALA A 1081 -32.86 -6.43 -24.19
CA ALA A 1081 -33.14 -5.52 -23.08
C ALA A 1081 -34.65 -5.19 -22.98
N VAL A 1082 -35.15 -5.03 -21.76
CA VAL A 1082 -36.48 -4.47 -21.51
C VAL A 1082 -36.48 -2.95 -21.70
N ARG A 1083 -37.53 -2.40 -22.29
CA ARG A 1083 -37.63 -0.98 -22.61
C ARG A 1083 -38.46 -0.24 -21.56
N VAL A 1084 -38.01 0.95 -21.17
CA VAL A 1084 -38.83 1.89 -20.40
C VAL A 1084 -40.01 2.35 -21.26
N PRO A 1085 -41.26 2.16 -20.80
CA PRO A 1085 -42.47 2.41 -21.58
C PRO A 1085 -42.63 3.87 -22.05
#